data_AF-A0A9P9SJ32-F1
#
_entry.id   AF-A0A9P9SJ32-F1
#
_cell.length_a   1.000
_cell.length_b   1.000
_cell.length_c   1.000
_cell.angle_alpha   90.00
_cell.angle_beta   90.00
_cell.angle_gamma   90.00
#
_symmetry.space_group_name_H-M   'P 1'
#
loop_
_entity.id
_entity.type
_entity.pdbx_description
1 polymer ?
#
loop_
_entity_poly.entity_id
_entity_poly.type
_entity_poly.pdbx_seq_one_letter_code
_entity_poly.pdbx_strand_id
1 'polypeptide(L)'
;MAQTLVSAFEQHRTVSWPLRSFAVDKDSRSTSPADLFLDRVNGEFGFIRYNSRAVATIVQFPDTAEPIYFQAKGARAAAWRAKARKISVLFQHLQIDLEFISPEQARSFLCLLEEFAMAAGNHFFYSHEVPTDRAFMRADFDMIKHGFTGRAGQPWMAVPVDSSEWPRIRKTGDWSDFTIIAEGRKFSVHRVKICKESFYFKAVCGGSFAESDMQCIELPELAQTIDAMLDEMYGAYNETTGSLFTNFALRQGMEKERIMNQLLALFITSDKYSLEKVKHKAVEAIIDRLPFLNDALVLVDLAATIYDEQCPEHDRGLRKAITAHIQARMPDIIDDECAWQEFSDNKILLKAFHTYQCEVPESESSAGIITPPNTPNIKRGDERRRGKLPREILRADYAQTCRLQRLGHCSHHTWTSYVLKTIRRKNISCNVLNSHATNIEAMPTSTRATASRTSELTCKPQHVTAFARLCARLAAPMALDVTMVNGSPAIPATPALKSPQKPSVVPNVLEVVFGSLLIKPWYPSFYPEELVGRKVERLFVCQWCFKYSNKLNPFLGHLKACPLRDSPPPGVNVYAKDGYSLYEIDGSEHKLYAQNLSLFAKLFLDTKSVFYDVTTFLYYLLVSHNPVPGIPHTNLSSGEEGEGWVGEHGQVVGFFSKEKMSWDNNNLACILVLPPWQKQGLGQILMGASYEMSRREGRLGGPEKPLSDLGRLAYMHYWSATLARTILTCPSKKTLTVLDLREMTYIVPEDIIATLQAMEVLDHKKRGGADAVINKAKVRAWAENHKVNLKSWPVDPDAFVVREASRNGSEES
;
A
#
# COMPACT_ATOMS: atom_id res chain seq x y z
N MET A 1 5.53 -9.29 -14.70
CA MET A 1 5.58 -8.07 -15.54
C MET A 1 4.15 -7.62 -15.83
N ALA A 2 3.36 -7.32 -14.79
CA ALA A 2 1.89 -7.27 -14.86
C ALA A 2 1.31 -6.04 -14.12
N GLN A 3 1.98 -4.89 -14.20
CA GLN A 3 1.58 -3.68 -13.45
C GLN A 3 1.92 -2.36 -14.15
N THR A 4 2.32 -2.37 -15.43
CA THR A 4 3.04 -1.23 -16.03
C THR A 4 2.19 -0.28 -16.88
N LEU A 5 0.86 -0.39 -16.89
CA LEU A 5 0.01 0.51 -17.71
C LEU A 5 -1.19 1.16 -17.00
N VAL A 6 -1.36 0.93 -15.70
CA VAL A 6 -2.18 1.81 -14.85
C VAL A 6 -1.21 2.77 -14.19
N SER A 7 -1.32 4.07 -14.48
CA SER A 7 -0.45 5.05 -13.83
C SER A 7 -0.54 4.88 -12.30
N ALA A 8 0.53 5.16 -11.56
CA ALA A 8 0.49 5.11 -10.08
C ALA A 8 -0.56 6.07 -9.46
N PHE A 9 -1.18 6.93 -10.26
CA PHE A 9 -2.32 7.78 -9.88
C PHE A 9 -3.69 7.07 -10.00
N GLU A 10 -3.79 5.99 -10.78
CA GLU A 10 -5.06 5.31 -11.10
C GLU A 10 -5.30 4.02 -10.32
N GLN A 11 -4.28 3.42 -9.67
CA GLN A 11 -4.44 2.14 -8.95
C GLN A 11 -5.50 2.17 -7.82
N HIS A 12 -5.81 3.36 -7.32
CA HIS A 12 -6.75 3.57 -6.20
C HIS A 12 -7.97 4.42 -6.59
N ARG A 13 -8.25 4.52 -7.89
CA ARG A 13 -9.51 5.05 -8.40
C ARG A 13 -10.30 3.92 -9.04
N THR A 14 -11.60 4.12 -9.16
CA THR A 14 -12.44 3.27 -9.99
C THR A 14 -12.01 3.41 -11.44
N VAL A 15 -11.97 2.30 -12.18
CA VAL A 15 -11.55 2.31 -13.58
C VAL A 15 -12.79 2.34 -14.46
N SER A 16 -12.98 3.44 -15.18
CA SER A 16 -14.10 3.60 -16.11
C SER A 16 -13.73 4.45 -17.32
N TRP A 17 -14.32 4.13 -18.47
CA TRP A 17 -14.14 4.88 -19.71
C TRP A 17 -15.46 5.48 -20.17
N PRO A 18 -15.54 6.80 -20.40
CA PRO A 18 -16.78 7.40 -20.83
C PRO A 18 -17.06 7.10 -22.31
N LEU A 19 -18.29 6.70 -22.58
CA LEU A 19 -18.79 6.32 -23.91
C LEU A 19 -19.79 7.34 -24.45
N ARG A 20 -19.69 7.59 -25.76
CA ARG A 20 -20.71 8.31 -26.54
C ARG A 20 -21.90 7.42 -26.85
N SER A 21 -21.62 6.17 -27.24
CA SER A 21 -22.62 5.18 -27.61
C SER A 21 -22.05 3.77 -27.48
N PHE A 22 -22.92 2.78 -27.38
CA PHE A 22 -22.55 1.37 -27.46
C PHE A 22 -23.66 0.54 -28.10
N ALA A 23 -23.30 -0.60 -28.68
CA ALA A 23 -24.23 -1.61 -29.16
C ALA A 23 -23.76 -3.00 -28.71
N VAL A 24 -24.65 -3.80 -28.12
CA VAL A 24 -24.33 -5.15 -27.63
C VAL A 24 -24.75 -6.23 -28.63
N ASP A 25 -25.74 -5.91 -29.46
CA ASP A 25 -26.20 -6.69 -30.60
C ASP A 25 -26.81 -5.75 -31.66
N LYS A 26 -27.46 -6.29 -32.70
CA LYS A 26 -28.05 -5.49 -33.80
C LYS A 26 -29.28 -4.68 -33.39
N ASP A 27 -29.96 -5.08 -32.34
CA ASP A 27 -31.24 -4.55 -31.88
C ASP A 27 -31.09 -3.69 -30.61
N SER A 28 -30.01 -3.90 -29.86
CA SER A 28 -29.68 -3.29 -28.57
C SER A 28 -28.57 -2.25 -28.72
N ARG A 29 -28.94 -1.05 -29.19
CA ARG A 29 -28.03 0.10 -29.31
C ARG A 29 -28.44 1.22 -28.35
N SER A 30 -27.51 1.67 -27.52
CA SER A 30 -27.68 2.86 -26.69
C SER A 30 -26.95 4.05 -27.30
N THR A 31 -27.68 5.14 -27.55
CA THR A 31 -27.14 6.43 -27.98
C THR A 31 -26.97 7.42 -26.82
N SER A 32 -27.37 7.03 -25.61
CA SER A 32 -27.21 7.85 -24.42
C SER A 32 -25.80 7.68 -23.84
N PRO A 33 -25.17 8.76 -23.36
CA PRO A 33 -23.90 8.65 -22.65
C PRO A 33 -23.96 7.66 -21.50
N ALA A 34 -22.91 6.88 -21.35
CA ALA A 34 -22.71 5.90 -20.28
C ALA A 34 -21.21 5.73 -20.05
N ASP A 35 -20.84 5.17 -18.92
CA ASP A 35 -19.44 4.81 -18.66
C ASP A 35 -19.30 3.29 -18.73
N LEU A 36 -18.26 2.83 -19.40
CA LEU A 36 -17.81 1.44 -19.34
C LEU A 36 -16.98 1.29 -18.08
N PHE A 37 -17.46 0.51 -17.12
CA PHE A 37 -16.84 0.34 -15.80
C PHE A 37 -16.22 -1.05 -15.69
N LEU A 38 -15.05 -1.14 -15.06
CA LEU A 38 -14.32 -2.39 -14.83
C LEU A 38 -14.41 -2.82 -13.36
N ASP A 39 -14.91 -4.04 -13.13
CA ASP A 39 -14.66 -4.80 -11.89
C ASP A 39 -13.35 -5.58 -12.06
N ARG A 40 -12.28 -5.07 -11.44
CA ARG A 40 -10.92 -5.62 -11.59
C ARG A 40 -10.79 -7.02 -11.03
N VAL A 41 -11.53 -7.33 -9.98
CA VAL A 41 -11.39 -8.62 -9.29
C VAL A 41 -11.88 -9.77 -10.15
N ASN A 42 -12.88 -9.51 -10.99
CA ASN A 42 -13.50 -10.53 -11.85
C ASN A 42 -13.15 -10.37 -13.34
N GLY A 43 -12.51 -9.26 -13.73
CA GLY A 43 -12.29 -8.92 -15.14
C GLY A 43 -13.61 -8.74 -15.89
N GLU A 44 -14.60 -8.13 -15.23
CA GLU A 44 -15.93 -7.88 -15.77
C GLU A 44 -16.09 -6.41 -16.14
N PHE A 45 -16.62 -6.17 -17.33
CA PHE A 45 -16.89 -4.84 -17.86
C PHE A 45 -18.39 -4.66 -17.98
N GLY A 46 -18.94 -3.66 -17.28
CA GLY A 46 -20.36 -3.35 -17.38
C GLY A 46 -20.61 -1.88 -17.63
N PHE A 47 -21.82 -1.60 -18.11
CA PHE A 47 -22.20 -0.25 -18.47
C PHE A 47 -22.90 0.41 -17.28
N ILE A 48 -22.47 1.61 -16.90
CA ILE A 48 -23.06 2.35 -15.78
C ILE A 48 -23.47 3.76 -16.18
N ARG A 49 -24.38 4.34 -15.40
CA ARG A 49 -24.74 5.76 -15.44
C ARG A 49 -24.78 6.32 -14.04
N TYR A 50 -24.21 7.50 -13.86
CA TYR A 50 -24.33 8.23 -12.60
C TYR A 50 -25.66 9.00 -12.57
N ASN A 51 -26.34 8.93 -11.44
CA ASN A 51 -27.50 9.78 -11.18
C ASN A 51 -27.06 11.19 -10.72
N SER A 52 -28.01 12.08 -10.46
CA SER A 52 -27.74 13.45 -9.99
C SER A 52 -27.05 13.53 -8.62
N ARG A 53 -26.95 12.40 -7.91
CA ARG A 53 -26.32 12.25 -6.58
C ARG A 53 -24.95 11.56 -6.67
N ALA A 54 -24.38 11.47 -7.86
CA ALA A 54 -23.11 10.79 -8.13
C ALA A 54 -23.11 9.29 -7.73
N VAL A 55 -24.27 8.64 -7.71
CA VAL A 55 -24.38 7.19 -7.47
C VAL A 55 -24.51 6.46 -8.80
N ALA A 56 -23.67 5.44 -8.98
CA ALA A 56 -23.64 4.62 -10.19
C ALA A 56 -24.83 3.64 -10.23
N THR A 57 -25.46 3.55 -11.39
CA THR A 57 -26.54 2.61 -11.71
C THR A 57 -26.14 1.79 -12.91
N ILE A 58 -26.35 0.47 -12.84
CA ILE A 58 -25.98 -0.46 -13.90
C ILE A 58 -27.03 -0.38 -15.00
N VAL A 59 -26.59 -0.27 -16.25
CA VAL A 59 -27.48 -0.30 -17.41
C VAL A 59 -28.04 -1.71 -17.57
N GLN A 60 -29.34 -1.80 -17.82
CA GLN A 60 -30.08 -3.05 -17.93
C GLN A 60 -30.73 -3.19 -19.29
N PHE A 61 -30.96 -4.43 -19.71
CA PHE A 61 -31.78 -4.73 -20.88
C PHE A 61 -33.23 -4.26 -20.64
N PRO A 62 -33.87 -3.54 -21.57
CA PRO A 62 -35.20 -2.96 -21.37
C PRO A 62 -36.32 -3.99 -21.12
N ASP A 63 -36.16 -5.21 -21.64
CA ASP A 63 -37.14 -6.29 -21.62
C ASP A 63 -37.00 -7.23 -20.41
N THR A 64 -35.77 -7.55 -20.02
CA THR A 64 -35.47 -8.50 -18.94
C THR A 64 -35.08 -7.83 -17.62
N ALA A 65 -34.76 -6.52 -17.64
CA ALA A 65 -34.15 -5.79 -16.53
C ALA A 65 -32.83 -6.41 -16.03
N GLU A 66 -32.18 -7.24 -16.84
CA GLU A 66 -30.91 -7.85 -16.50
C GLU A 66 -29.74 -6.89 -16.77
N PRO A 67 -28.73 -6.86 -15.90
CA PRO A 67 -27.56 -5.99 -16.05
C PRO A 67 -26.79 -6.35 -17.33
N ILE A 68 -26.37 -5.33 -18.06
CA ILE A 68 -25.54 -5.48 -19.25
C ILE A 68 -24.07 -5.41 -18.85
N TYR A 69 -23.36 -6.54 -19.00
CA TYR A 69 -21.93 -6.64 -18.77
C TYR A 69 -21.33 -7.79 -19.61
N PHE A 70 -20.01 -7.81 -19.74
CA PHE A 70 -19.25 -8.87 -20.39
C PHE A 70 -17.96 -9.17 -19.63
N GLN A 71 -17.44 -10.39 -19.78
CA GLN A 71 -16.22 -10.82 -19.09
C GLN A 71 -15.05 -10.89 -20.08
N ALA A 72 -13.87 -10.42 -19.68
CA ALA A 72 -12.66 -10.47 -20.50
C ALA A 72 -12.33 -11.88 -21.00
N LYS A 73 -12.55 -12.89 -20.15
CA LYS A 73 -12.33 -14.32 -20.47
C LYS A 73 -13.16 -14.81 -21.65
N GLY A 74 -14.29 -14.16 -21.95
CA GLY A 74 -15.17 -14.52 -23.06
C GLY A 74 -14.84 -13.85 -24.39
N ALA A 75 -13.96 -12.83 -24.38
CA ALA A 75 -13.63 -12.06 -25.58
C ALA A 75 -12.75 -12.89 -26.53
N ARG A 76 -13.09 -12.93 -27.83
CA ARG A 76 -12.33 -13.67 -28.85
C ARG A 76 -11.35 -12.79 -29.59
N ALA A 77 -11.81 -11.61 -30.00
CA ALA A 77 -10.99 -10.68 -30.75
C ALA A 77 -11.47 -9.24 -30.54
N ALA A 78 -10.60 -8.28 -30.79
CA ALA A 78 -10.96 -6.87 -30.83
C ALA A 78 -10.49 -6.22 -32.14
N ALA A 79 -11.36 -5.48 -32.81
CA ALA A 79 -11.01 -4.63 -33.95
C ALA A 79 -10.91 -3.17 -33.48
N TRP A 80 -9.81 -2.51 -33.84
CA TRP A 80 -9.53 -1.14 -33.42
C TRP A 80 -8.77 -0.37 -34.50
N ARG A 81 -8.56 0.92 -34.29
CA ARG A 81 -7.70 1.75 -35.14
C ARG A 81 -7.13 2.94 -34.40
N ALA A 82 -5.87 3.29 -34.65
CA ALA A 82 -5.15 4.28 -33.86
C ALA A 82 -5.92 5.60 -33.66
N LYS A 83 -6.51 6.18 -34.71
CA LYS A 83 -7.22 7.48 -34.63
C LYS A 83 -8.73 7.36 -34.41
N ALA A 84 -9.24 6.13 -34.29
CA ALA A 84 -10.67 5.90 -34.12
C ALA A 84 -11.08 5.93 -32.64
N ARG A 85 -12.31 6.36 -32.41
CA ARG A 85 -12.98 6.26 -31.10
C ARG A 85 -13.75 4.95 -30.95
N LYS A 86 -13.83 4.15 -32.01
CA LYS A 86 -14.59 2.91 -32.05
C LYS A 86 -13.69 1.72 -31.73
N ILE A 87 -14.18 0.80 -30.89
CA ILE A 87 -13.65 -0.56 -30.73
C ILE A 87 -14.80 -1.53 -30.88
N SER A 88 -14.58 -2.59 -31.66
CA SER A 88 -15.53 -3.70 -31.77
C SER A 88 -14.91 -4.93 -31.11
N VAL A 89 -15.62 -5.55 -30.16
CA VAL A 89 -15.18 -6.75 -29.44
C VAL A 89 -16.06 -7.91 -29.85
N LEU A 90 -15.45 -8.98 -30.35
CA LEU A 90 -16.14 -10.18 -30.82
C LEU A 90 -16.17 -11.24 -29.71
N PHE A 91 -17.35 -11.79 -29.45
CA PHE A 91 -17.60 -12.92 -28.57
C PHE A 91 -18.08 -14.13 -29.40
N GLN A 92 -18.42 -15.25 -28.75
CA GLN A 92 -18.85 -16.47 -29.45
C GLN A 92 -20.16 -16.27 -30.24
N HIS A 93 -21.11 -15.52 -29.68
CA HIS A 93 -22.46 -15.38 -30.23
C HIS A 93 -22.90 -13.92 -30.43
N LEU A 94 -22.03 -12.95 -30.13
CA LEU A 94 -22.36 -11.52 -30.23
C LEU A 94 -21.11 -10.67 -30.51
N GLN A 95 -21.32 -9.44 -30.96
CA GLN A 95 -20.29 -8.42 -31.13
C GLN A 95 -20.74 -7.17 -30.38
N ILE A 96 -19.84 -6.63 -29.55
CA ILE A 96 -20.06 -5.39 -28.83
C ILE A 96 -19.30 -4.28 -29.55
N ASP A 97 -20.01 -3.24 -29.98
CA ASP A 97 -19.43 -2.03 -30.54
C ASP A 97 -19.42 -0.92 -29.48
N LEU A 98 -18.25 -0.35 -29.22
CA LEU A 98 -18.01 0.69 -28.21
C LEU A 98 -17.51 1.96 -28.89
N GLU A 99 -18.16 3.09 -28.64
CA GLU A 99 -17.72 4.40 -29.12
C GLU A 99 -17.33 5.30 -27.95
N PHE A 100 -16.03 5.52 -27.77
CA PHE A 100 -15.44 6.28 -26.68
C PHE A 100 -15.50 7.80 -26.94
N ILE A 101 -15.35 8.61 -25.89
CA ILE A 101 -15.27 10.08 -26.05
C ILE A 101 -13.98 10.49 -26.80
N SER A 102 -12.88 9.76 -26.61
CA SER A 102 -11.60 10.02 -27.27
C SER A 102 -10.87 8.73 -27.71
N PRO A 103 -9.98 8.80 -28.72
CA PRO A 103 -9.16 7.65 -29.13
C PRO A 103 -8.23 7.13 -28.02
N GLU A 104 -7.76 8.01 -27.14
CA GLU A 104 -6.91 7.65 -26.00
C GLU A 104 -7.65 6.73 -25.02
N GLN A 105 -8.91 7.06 -24.71
CA GLN A 105 -9.79 6.23 -23.88
C GLN A 105 -10.04 4.86 -24.52
N ALA A 106 -10.26 4.82 -25.83
CA ALA A 106 -10.41 3.56 -26.57
C ALA A 106 -9.15 2.68 -26.44
N ARG A 107 -7.95 3.23 -26.68
CA ARG A 107 -6.69 2.48 -26.55
C ARG A 107 -6.45 2.00 -25.12
N SER A 108 -6.73 2.84 -24.12
CA SER A 108 -6.63 2.47 -22.70
C SER A 108 -7.51 1.26 -22.37
N PHE A 109 -8.78 1.29 -22.79
CA PHE A 109 -9.69 0.15 -22.64
C PHE A 109 -9.15 -1.11 -23.32
N LEU A 110 -8.69 -0.98 -24.57
CA LEU A 110 -8.18 -2.14 -25.31
C LEU A 110 -7.02 -2.81 -24.57
N CYS A 111 -6.05 -2.03 -24.09
CA CYS A 111 -4.90 -2.55 -23.34
C CYS A 111 -5.33 -3.37 -22.13
N LEU A 112 -6.28 -2.84 -21.33
CA LEU A 112 -6.78 -3.55 -20.14
C LEU A 112 -7.61 -4.78 -20.52
N LEU A 113 -8.40 -4.73 -21.61
CA LEU A 113 -9.11 -5.92 -22.09
C LEU A 113 -8.15 -7.05 -22.47
N GLU A 114 -7.05 -6.77 -23.17
CA GLU A 114 -6.07 -7.81 -23.52
C GLU A 114 -5.40 -8.40 -22.26
N GLU A 115 -5.04 -7.55 -21.30
CA GLU A 115 -4.43 -7.95 -20.05
C GLU A 115 -5.35 -8.87 -19.24
N PHE A 116 -6.61 -8.49 -19.04
CA PHE A 116 -7.57 -9.30 -18.30
C PHE A 116 -7.96 -10.59 -19.04
N ALA A 117 -8.01 -10.58 -20.38
CA ALA A 117 -8.20 -11.80 -21.15
C ALA A 117 -7.02 -12.77 -20.93
N MET A 118 -5.79 -12.29 -21.05
CA MET A 118 -4.60 -13.11 -20.82
C MET A 118 -4.50 -13.63 -19.37
N ALA A 119 -4.79 -12.79 -18.39
CA ALA A 119 -4.78 -13.16 -16.97
C ALA A 119 -5.82 -14.24 -16.64
N ALA A 120 -6.96 -14.24 -17.33
CA ALA A 120 -7.98 -15.28 -17.21
C ALA A 120 -7.66 -16.57 -17.98
N GLY A 121 -6.43 -16.72 -18.51
CA GLY A 121 -6.01 -17.90 -19.29
C GLY A 121 -6.52 -17.92 -20.73
N ASN A 122 -7.13 -16.82 -21.21
CA ASN A 122 -7.55 -16.69 -22.60
C ASN A 122 -6.38 -16.24 -23.49
N HIS A 123 -5.45 -17.16 -23.73
CA HIS A 123 -4.29 -16.94 -24.59
C HIS A 123 -4.63 -16.84 -26.10
N PHE A 124 -5.90 -17.02 -26.46
CA PHE A 124 -6.38 -16.97 -27.85
C PHE A 124 -7.02 -15.64 -28.22
N PHE A 125 -7.18 -14.73 -27.26
CA PHE A 125 -7.60 -13.37 -27.54
C PHE A 125 -6.55 -12.65 -28.41
N TYR A 126 -7.00 -11.94 -29.45
CA TYR A 126 -6.13 -11.08 -30.24
C TYR A 126 -6.83 -9.78 -30.63
N SER A 127 -6.07 -8.69 -30.69
CA SER A 127 -6.55 -7.45 -31.29
C SER A 127 -5.97 -7.24 -32.68
N HIS A 128 -6.70 -6.51 -33.53
CA HIS A 128 -6.29 -6.23 -34.89
C HIS A 128 -6.64 -4.80 -35.29
N GLU A 129 -5.64 -4.09 -35.80
CA GLU A 129 -5.82 -2.75 -36.35
C GLU A 129 -6.44 -2.81 -37.76
N VAL A 130 -7.58 -2.15 -37.96
CA VAL A 130 -8.32 -2.18 -39.22
C VAL A 130 -7.69 -1.27 -40.28
N PRO A 131 -7.44 -1.75 -41.53
CA PRO A 131 -6.72 -0.99 -42.55
C PRO A 131 -7.41 0.28 -43.07
N THR A 132 -8.76 0.37 -43.03
CA THR A 132 -9.50 1.54 -43.53
C THR A 132 -10.54 2.07 -42.54
N ASP A 133 -10.53 3.39 -42.29
CA ASP A 133 -11.49 4.07 -41.40
C ASP A 133 -12.94 3.95 -41.89
N ARG A 134 -13.15 4.12 -43.21
CA ARG A 134 -14.50 4.24 -43.79
C ARG A 134 -15.35 3.00 -43.62
N ALA A 135 -14.79 1.80 -43.66
CA ALA A 135 -15.55 0.56 -43.48
C ALA A 135 -15.79 0.27 -41.99
N PHE A 136 -14.77 0.49 -41.16
CA PHE A 136 -14.82 0.23 -39.72
C PHE A 136 -15.83 1.12 -38.97
N MET A 137 -15.90 2.40 -39.35
CA MET A 137 -16.79 3.38 -38.71
C MET A 137 -18.27 3.23 -39.09
N ARG A 138 -18.63 2.33 -40.01
CA ARG A 138 -20.03 2.10 -40.34
C ARG A 138 -20.76 1.36 -39.21
N ALA A 139 -22.06 1.62 -39.11
CA ALA A 139 -22.92 0.96 -38.14
C ALA A 139 -23.15 -0.53 -38.45
N ASP A 140 -22.97 -0.95 -39.71
CA ASP A 140 -23.14 -2.33 -40.17
C ASP A 140 -21.82 -3.13 -40.20
N PHE A 141 -20.76 -2.62 -39.57
CA PHE A 141 -19.47 -3.32 -39.48
C PHE A 141 -19.61 -4.63 -38.70
N ASP A 142 -19.22 -5.73 -39.34
CA ASP A 142 -19.38 -7.10 -38.82
C ASP A 142 -18.02 -7.81 -38.88
N MET A 143 -17.43 -8.05 -37.71
CA MET A 143 -16.11 -8.67 -37.59
C MET A 143 -16.08 -10.07 -38.21
N ILE A 144 -17.18 -10.83 -38.16
CA ILE A 144 -17.26 -12.17 -38.76
C ILE A 144 -17.19 -12.07 -40.28
N LYS A 145 -17.99 -11.17 -40.89
CA LYS A 145 -17.97 -10.95 -42.35
C LYS A 145 -16.61 -10.47 -42.85
N HIS A 146 -15.87 -9.73 -42.03
CA HIS A 146 -14.52 -9.28 -42.36
C HIS A 146 -13.42 -10.31 -42.05
N GLY A 147 -13.77 -11.56 -41.71
CA GLY A 147 -12.81 -12.66 -41.60
C GLY A 147 -12.04 -12.71 -40.27
N PHE A 148 -12.53 -12.02 -39.23
CA PHE A 148 -11.93 -12.04 -37.89
C PHE A 148 -12.28 -13.31 -37.10
N THR A 149 -12.83 -14.35 -37.73
CA THR A 149 -13.04 -15.68 -37.12
C THR A 149 -11.99 -16.70 -37.57
N GLY A 150 -11.41 -16.53 -38.77
CA GLY A 150 -10.47 -17.48 -39.38
C GLY A 150 -9.00 -17.29 -38.99
N ARG A 151 -8.68 -16.24 -38.21
CA ARG A 151 -7.31 -15.97 -37.73
C ARG A 151 -7.01 -16.56 -36.35
N ALA A 152 -8.04 -17.05 -35.64
CA ALA A 152 -7.86 -17.89 -34.47
C ALA A 152 -7.59 -19.33 -34.93
N GLY A 153 -6.35 -19.80 -34.82
CA GLY A 153 -5.92 -21.11 -35.31
C GLY A 153 -6.50 -22.34 -34.59
N GLN A 154 -7.51 -22.21 -33.72
CA GLN A 154 -8.10 -23.33 -32.98
C GLN A 154 -9.63 -23.29 -32.86
N PRO A 155 -10.30 -24.46 -32.84
CA PRO A 155 -11.72 -24.58 -32.46
C PRO A 155 -11.95 -24.09 -31.02
N TRP A 156 -13.20 -23.75 -30.69
CA TRP A 156 -13.64 -23.33 -29.35
C TRP A 156 -13.23 -24.38 -28.30
N MET A 157 -12.09 -24.18 -27.65
CA MET A 157 -11.76 -24.89 -26.44
C MET A 157 -12.22 -24.01 -25.28
N ALA A 158 -13.09 -24.55 -24.45
CA ALA A 158 -13.31 -23.99 -23.11
C ALA A 158 -11.93 -23.73 -22.49
N VAL A 159 -11.73 -22.54 -21.93
CA VAL A 159 -10.53 -22.21 -21.15
C VAL A 159 -10.24 -23.43 -20.27
N PRO A 160 -9.05 -24.05 -20.36
CA PRO A 160 -8.73 -25.20 -19.53
C PRO A 160 -9.00 -24.81 -18.08
N VAL A 161 -9.98 -25.46 -17.45
CA VAL A 161 -10.24 -25.25 -16.02
C VAL A 161 -8.96 -25.61 -15.32
N ASP A 162 -8.37 -24.62 -14.65
CA ASP A 162 -7.10 -24.76 -13.97
C ASP A 162 -7.15 -26.03 -13.11
N SER A 163 -6.30 -27.00 -13.44
CA SER A 163 -6.31 -28.39 -12.94
C SER A 163 -5.93 -28.54 -11.45
N SER A 164 -6.13 -27.48 -10.68
CA SER A 164 -5.83 -27.41 -9.27
C SER A 164 -6.83 -28.26 -8.47
N GLU A 165 -6.33 -29.28 -7.79
CA GLU A 165 -7.12 -30.10 -6.85
C GLU A 165 -7.45 -29.36 -5.54
N TRP A 166 -6.84 -28.20 -5.29
CA TRP A 166 -6.98 -27.45 -4.03
C TRP A 166 -8.43 -27.08 -3.65
N PRO A 167 -9.31 -26.66 -4.57
CA PRO A 167 -10.72 -26.42 -4.27
C PRO A 167 -11.46 -27.66 -3.76
N ARG A 168 -11.18 -28.83 -4.34
CA ARG A 168 -11.77 -30.10 -3.91
C ARG A 168 -11.25 -30.51 -2.53
N ILE A 169 -9.94 -30.40 -2.33
CA ILE A 169 -9.25 -30.71 -1.07
C ILE A 169 -9.74 -29.79 0.07
N ARG A 170 -9.99 -28.51 -0.21
CA ARG A 170 -10.58 -27.56 0.76
C ARG A 170 -11.98 -27.95 1.22
N LYS A 171 -12.81 -28.44 0.29
CA LYS A 171 -14.20 -28.84 0.59
C LYS A 171 -14.29 -30.16 1.34
N THR A 172 -13.39 -31.10 1.02
CA THR A 172 -13.36 -32.44 1.62
C THR A 172 -12.59 -32.47 2.95
N GLY A 173 -11.54 -31.65 3.08
CA GLY A 173 -10.60 -31.71 4.20
C GLY A 173 -9.61 -32.88 4.11
N ASP A 174 -9.59 -33.60 2.99
CA ASP A 174 -8.73 -34.76 2.74
C ASP A 174 -7.26 -34.37 2.94
N TRP A 175 -6.53 -35.12 3.78
CA TRP A 175 -5.11 -34.90 4.07
C TRP A 175 -4.77 -33.62 4.85
N SER A 176 -5.77 -32.99 5.47
CA SER A 176 -5.52 -31.88 6.40
C SER A 176 -4.62 -32.31 7.57
N ASP A 177 -3.64 -31.48 7.88
CA ASP A 177 -2.61 -31.71 8.89
C ASP A 177 -2.58 -30.59 9.95
N PHE A 178 -3.58 -29.70 9.91
CA PHE A 178 -3.72 -28.58 10.82
C PHE A 178 -5.17 -28.10 10.92
N THR A 179 -5.56 -27.55 12.07
CA THR A 179 -6.92 -27.05 12.31
C THR A 179 -6.90 -25.57 12.70
N ILE A 180 -7.65 -24.74 11.98
CA ILE A 180 -7.94 -23.38 12.41
C ILE A 180 -9.30 -23.37 13.12
N ILE A 181 -9.42 -22.72 14.26
CA ILE A 181 -10.65 -22.59 15.03
C ILE A 181 -11.03 -21.11 15.08
N ALA A 182 -12.27 -20.78 14.75
CA ALA A 182 -12.80 -19.43 14.85
C ALA A 182 -14.27 -19.49 15.26
N GLU A 183 -14.66 -18.74 16.31
CA GLU A 183 -16.00 -18.81 16.94
C GLU A 183 -16.47 -20.25 17.23
N GLY A 184 -15.55 -21.12 17.66
CA GLY A 184 -15.85 -22.54 17.91
C GLY A 184 -16.04 -23.40 16.66
N ARG A 185 -16.08 -22.83 15.44
CA ARG A 185 -16.08 -23.58 14.18
C ARG A 185 -14.67 -24.02 13.85
N LYS A 186 -14.50 -25.30 13.48
CA LYS A 186 -13.21 -25.90 13.11
C LYS A 186 -13.07 -25.98 11.59
N PHE A 187 -11.91 -25.55 11.09
CA PHE A 187 -11.54 -25.57 9.69
C PHE A 187 -10.32 -26.47 9.49
N SER A 188 -10.53 -27.59 8.82
CA SER A 188 -9.47 -28.50 8.39
C SER A 188 -8.64 -27.85 7.27
N VAL A 189 -7.33 -27.67 7.51
CA VAL A 189 -6.43 -26.97 6.59
C VAL A 189 -5.09 -27.72 6.43
N HIS A 190 -4.35 -27.34 5.41
CA HIS A 190 -3.10 -27.95 4.98
C HIS A 190 -1.95 -26.97 5.22
N ARG A 191 -1.01 -27.30 6.10
CA ARG A 191 0.14 -26.44 6.47
C ARG A 191 0.89 -25.99 5.23
N VAL A 192 1.17 -26.92 4.31
CA VAL A 192 1.87 -26.64 3.06
C VAL A 192 1.19 -25.53 2.24
N LYS A 193 -0.15 -25.49 2.27
CA LYS A 193 -0.92 -24.50 1.52
C LYS A 193 -0.97 -23.17 2.27
N ILE A 194 -1.33 -23.18 3.55
CA ILE A 194 -1.46 -21.94 4.33
C ILE A 194 -0.12 -21.24 4.57
N CYS A 195 0.97 -21.99 4.75
CA CYS A 195 2.32 -21.42 4.92
C CYS A 195 2.92 -20.89 3.61
N LYS A 196 2.44 -21.38 2.46
CA LYS A 196 2.84 -20.86 1.15
C LYS A 196 2.23 -19.48 0.89
N GLU A 197 0.98 -19.28 1.30
CA GLU A 197 0.25 -18.04 1.03
C GLU A 197 0.41 -16.97 2.13
N SER A 198 0.81 -17.35 3.36
CA SER A 198 0.92 -16.44 4.51
C SER A 198 2.25 -16.59 5.26
N PHE A 199 2.93 -15.45 5.47
CA PHE A 199 4.12 -15.39 6.34
C PHE A 199 3.78 -15.65 7.82
N TYR A 200 2.61 -15.20 8.26
CA TYR A 200 2.12 -15.46 9.63
C TYR A 200 1.97 -16.96 9.87
N PHE A 201 1.20 -17.67 9.03
CA PHE A 201 1.01 -19.10 9.19
C PHE A 201 2.31 -19.89 9.00
N LYS A 202 3.22 -19.40 8.16
CA LYS A 202 4.58 -19.97 8.05
C LYS A 202 5.36 -19.85 9.36
N ALA A 203 5.24 -18.74 10.09
CA ALA A 203 5.87 -18.56 11.39
C ALA A 203 5.22 -19.45 12.47
N VAL A 204 3.89 -19.48 12.52
CA VAL A 204 3.12 -20.30 13.47
C VAL A 204 3.41 -21.79 13.27
N CYS A 205 3.31 -22.27 12.04
CA CYS A 205 3.52 -23.68 11.72
C CYS A 205 5.01 -24.06 11.67
N GLY A 206 5.93 -23.12 11.45
CA GLY A 206 7.37 -23.44 11.33
C GLY A 206 8.17 -23.23 12.62
N GLY A 207 7.62 -22.51 13.60
CA GLY A 207 8.30 -22.12 14.83
C GLY A 207 8.12 -23.10 15.99
N SER A 208 8.75 -22.76 17.12
CA SER A 208 8.61 -23.46 18.42
C SER A 208 7.35 -23.02 19.18
N PHE A 209 6.26 -22.75 18.46
CA PHE A 209 4.99 -22.32 19.04
C PHE A 209 4.16 -23.52 19.46
N ALA A 210 3.39 -23.38 20.54
CA ALA A 210 2.54 -24.46 21.06
C ALA A 210 1.53 -24.94 19.99
N GLU A 211 1.06 -24.03 19.14
CA GLU A 211 0.16 -24.28 18.02
C GLU A 211 0.76 -25.22 16.98
N SER A 212 2.08 -25.22 16.81
CA SER A 212 2.79 -26.14 15.92
C SER A 212 2.73 -27.58 16.43
N ASP A 213 2.89 -27.75 17.75
CA ASP A 213 2.82 -29.06 18.42
C ASP A 213 1.37 -29.56 18.55
N MET A 214 0.43 -28.65 18.85
CA MET A 214 -1.00 -28.95 18.96
C MET A 214 -1.67 -29.14 17.59
N GLN A 215 -1.01 -28.77 16.49
CA GLN A 215 -1.55 -28.76 15.13
C GLN A 215 -2.87 -27.98 15.03
N CYS A 216 -3.05 -26.98 15.87
CA CYS A 216 -4.24 -26.13 15.84
C CYS A 216 -3.95 -24.71 16.32
N ILE A 217 -4.74 -23.76 15.82
CA ILE A 217 -4.74 -22.36 16.26
C ILE A 217 -6.16 -21.85 16.39
N GLU A 218 -6.42 -21.06 17.43
CA GLU A 218 -7.67 -20.33 17.60
C GLU A 218 -7.48 -18.87 17.19
N LEU A 219 -8.33 -18.39 16.27
CA LEU A 219 -8.31 -17.04 15.72
C LEU A 219 -9.52 -16.25 16.24
N PRO A 220 -9.36 -14.97 16.60
CA PRO A 220 -10.41 -14.17 17.22
C PRO A 220 -11.45 -13.62 16.21
N GLU A 221 -11.22 -13.78 14.90
CA GLU A 221 -12.14 -13.29 13.86
C GLU A 221 -13.40 -14.15 13.73
N LEU A 222 -14.42 -13.60 13.09
CA LEU A 222 -15.65 -14.31 12.78
C LEU A 222 -15.36 -15.53 11.90
N ALA A 223 -16.09 -16.62 12.15
CA ALA A 223 -15.93 -17.86 11.39
C ALA A 223 -16.15 -17.64 9.88
N GLN A 224 -17.06 -16.73 9.51
CA GLN A 224 -17.33 -16.39 8.11
C GLN A 224 -16.15 -15.70 7.43
N THR A 225 -15.43 -14.82 8.14
CA THR A 225 -14.26 -14.12 7.60
C THR A 225 -13.11 -15.09 7.37
N ILE A 226 -12.91 -16.03 8.30
CA ILE A 226 -11.92 -17.11 8.16
C ILE A 226 -12.30 -18.07 7.02
N ASP A 227 -13.58 -18.41 6.85
CA ASP A 227 -14.06 -19.25 5.73
C ASP A 227 -13.73 -18.59 4.39
N ALA A 228 -14.04 -17.29 4.24
CA ALA A 228 -13.74 -16.51 3.04
C ALA A 228 -12.23 -16.37 2.78
N MET A 229 -11.44 -16.10 3.83
CA MET A 229 -9.98 -16.07 3.75
C MET A 229 -9.42 -17.39 3.23
N LEU A 230 -9.89 -18.51 3.77
CA LEU A 230 -9.45 -19.85 3.36
C LEU A 230 -9.92 -20.19 1.95
N ASP A 231 -11.15 -19.85 1.56
CA ASP A 231 -11.63 -20.09 0.20
C ASP A 231 -10.76 -19.38 -0.83
N GLU A 232 -10.36 -18.14 -0.56
CA GLU A 232 -9.43 -17.40 -1.42
C GLU A 232 -8.02 -18.01 -1.44
N MET A 233 -7.50 -18.45 -0.29
CA MET A 233 -6.19 -19.12 -0.24
C MET A 233 -6.18 -20.38 -1.11
N TYR A 234 -7.25 -21.17 -1.11
CA TYR A 234 -7.35 -22.43 -1.84
C TYR A 234 -7.87 -22.28 -3.28
N GLY A 235 -8.28 -21.08 -3.69
CA GLY A 235 -8.99 -20.86 -4.96
C GLY A 235 -10.33 -21.61 -5.02
N ALA A 236 -10.93 -21.87 -3.85
CA ALA A 236 -12.16 -22.63 -3.71
C ALA A 236 -13.37 -21.72 -3.96
N TYR A 237 -13.65 -21.44 -5.23
CA TYR A 237 -14.82 -20.66 -5.60
C TYR A 237 -16.11 -21.46 -5.41
N ASN A 238 -17.12 -20.83 -4.82
CA ASN A 238 -18.48 -21.37 -4.79
C ASN A 238 -19.33 -20.67 -5.85
N GLU A 239 -19.49 -21.34 -7.01
CA GLU A 239 -20.30 -20.83 -8.12
C GLU A 239 -21.79 -20.69 -7.76
N THR A 240 -22.26 -21.39 -6.71
CA THR A 240 -23.68 -21.50 -6.36
C THR A 240 -24.08 -20.61 -5.18
N THR A 241 -23.19 -20.33 -4.23
CA THR A 241 -23.49 -19.46 -3.06
C THR A 241 -22.92 -18.06 -3.16
N GLY A 242 -22.16 -17.79 -4.24
CA GLY A 242 -21.47 -16.53 -4.46
C GLY A 242 -20.19 -16.45 -3.64
N SER A 243 -19.04 -16.29 -4.28
CA SER A 243 -17.86 -15.76 -3.60
C SER A 243 -18.18 -14.33 -3.10
N LEU A 244 -17.53 -13.90 -2.03
CA LEU A 244 -17.57 -12.51 -1.55
C LEU A 244 -17.28 -11.50 -2.67
N PHE A 245 -16.56 -11.94 -3.69
CA PHE A 245 -16.20 -11.18 -4.86
C PHE A 245 -17.19 -11.30 -6.03
N THR A 246 -18.29 -12.06 -5.94
CA THR A 246 -19.12 -12.40 -7.12
C THR A 246 -19.97 -11.26 -7.68
N ASN A 247 -20.20 -11.41 -8.99
CA ASN A 247 -21.00 -10.68 -9.96
C ASN A 247 -20.94 -9.15 -9.88
N PHE A 248 -20.51 -8.54 -10.99
CA PHE A 248 -20.57 -7.12 -11.30
C PHE A 248 -21.84 -6.40 -10.80
N ALA A 249 -22.98 -7.09 -10.84
CA ALA A 249 -24.28 -6.57 -10.46
C ALA A 249 -24.94 -7.39 -9.35
N LEU A 250 -24.68 -7.04 -8.09
CA LEU A 250 -25.51 -7.49 -6.96
C LEU A 250 -26.91 -6.90 -7.08
N ARG A 251 -27.95 -7.76 -7.09
CA ARG A 251 -29.33 -7.36 -7.41
C ARG A 251 -30.05 -6.67 -6.25
N GLN A 252 -29.59 -6.80 -4.99
CA GLN A 252 -30.25 -6.21 -3.81
C GLN A 252 -29.35 -5.25 -3.02
N GLY A 253 -29.93 -4.16 -2.50
CA GLY A 253 -29.21 -3.15 -1.70
C GLY A 253 -28.60 -3.70 -0.41
N MET A 254 -29.37 -4.47 0.38
CA MET A 254 -28.90 -5.07 1.64
C MET A 254 -27.73 -6.05 1.43
N GLU A 255 -27.69 -6.74 0.29
CA GLU A 255 -26.58 -7.66 -0.03
C GLU A 255 -25.29 -6.91 -0.31
N LYS A 256 -25.36 -5.73 -0.95
CA LYS A 256 -24.19 -4.88 -1.21
C LYS A 256 -23.55 -4.41 0.10
N GLU A 257 -24.34 -3.91 1.04
CA GLU A 257 -23.83 -3.43 2.34
C GLU A 257 -23.18 -4.56 3.14
N ARG A 258 -23.84 -5.72 3.19
CA ARG A 258 -23.29 -6.92 3.86
C ARG A 258 -21.96 -7.35 3.23
N ILE A 259 -21.87 -7.33 1.90
CA ILE A 259 -20.66 -7.68 1.17
C ILE A 259 -19.55 -6.67 1.43
N MET A 260 -19.83 -5.37 1.50
CA MET A 260 -18.83 -4.35 1.83
C MET A 260 -18.24 -4.56 3.23
N ASN A 261 -19.07 -4.85 4.23
CA ASN A 261 -18.61 -5.15 5.59
C ASN A 261 -17.77 -6.43 5.64
N GLN A 262 -18.17 -7.47 4.92
CA GLN A 262 -17.41 -8.71 4.82
C GLN A 262 -16.07 -8.52 4.08
N LEU A 263 -16.04 -7.70 3.03
CA LEU A 263 -14.82 -7.33 2.31
C LEU A 263 -13.86 -6.55 3.20
N LEU A 264 -14.37 -5.61 4.00
CA LEU A 264 -13.55 -4.87 4.95
C LEU A 264 -12.99 -5.77 6.05
N ALA A 265 -13.81 -6.67 6.60
CA ALA A 265 -13.35 -7.66 7.57
C ALA A 265 -12.27 -8.57 6.96
N LEU A 266 -12.43 -9.01 5.71
CA LEU A 266 -11.44 -9.79 5.00
C LEU A 266 -10.15 -8.99 4.74
N PHE A 267 -10.26 -7.70 4.41
CA PHE A 267 -9.12 -6.81 4.25
C PHE A 267 -8.30 -6.71 5.55
N ILE A 268 -8.94 -6.40 6.68
CA ILE A 268 -8.27 -6.31 8.00
C ILE A 268 -7.64 -7.65 8.37
N THR A 269 -8.37 -8.75 8.16
CA THR A 269 -7.92 -10.11 8.47
C THR A 269 -6.71 -10.52 7.60
N SER A 270 -6.76 -10.19 6.32
CA SER A 270 -5.68 -10.52 5.39
C SER A 270 -4.40 -9.75 5.67
N ASP A 271 -4.49 -8.48 6.09
CA ASP A 271 -3.32 -7.73 6.57
C ASP A 271 -2.74 -8.36 7.83
N LYS A 272 -3.59 -8.62 8.84
CA LYS A 272 -3.21 -9.25 10.11
C LYS A 272 -2.48 -10.58 9.93
N TYR A 273 -2.91 -11.39 8.96
CA TYR A 273 -2.32 -12.69 8.66
C TYR A 273 -1.34 -12.68 7.48
N SER A 274 -0.88 -11.50 7.04
CA SER A 274 0.13 -11.33 5.99
C SER A 274 -0.22 -12.06 4.68
N LEU A 275 -1.46 -11.91 4.22
CA LEU A 275 -2.05 -12.48 3.01
C LEU A 275 -2.17 -11.42 1.91
N GLU A 276 -1.04 -10.95 1.38
CA GLU A 276 -0.98 -9.76 0.52
C GLU A 276 -1.85 -9.86 -0.74
N LYS A 277 -1.94 -11.04 -1.36
CA LYS A 277 -2.80 -11.25 -2.54
C LYS A 277 -4.28 -11.08 -2.22
N VAL A 278 -4.72 -11.63 -1.08
CA VAL A 278 -6.13 -11.57 -0.64
C VAL A 278 -6.45 -10.14 -0.21
N LYS A 279 -5.51 -9.48 0.47
CA LYS A 279 -5.59 -8.07 0.84
C LYS A 279 -5.79 -7.17 -0.38
N HIS A 280 -4.93 -7.32 -1.39
CA HIS A 280 -5.04 -6.53 -2.62
C HIS A 280 -6.39 -6.74 -3.33
N LYS A 281 -6.81 -8.00 -3.45
CA LYS A 281 -8.11 -8.36 -4.04
C LYS A 281 -9.29 -7.75 -3.27
N ALA A 282 -9.24 -7.76 -1.92
CA ALA A 282 -10.24 -7.12 -1.07
C ALA A 282 -10.29 -5.60 -1.27
N VAL A 283 -9.14 -4.94 -1.40
CA VAL A 283 -9.08 -3.48 -1.65
C VAL A 283 -9.69 -3.13 -3.00
N GLU A 284 -9.30 -3.82 -4.08
CA GLU A 284 -9.89 -3.58 -5.41
C GLU A 284 -11.40 -3.79 -5.40
N ALA A 285 -11.85 -4.87 -4.76
CA ALA A 285 -13.28 -5.18 -4.59
C ALA A 285 -14.06 -4.09 -3.87
N ILE A 286 -13.47 -3.49 -2.82
CA ILE A 286 -14.08 -2.40 -2.06
C ILE A 286 -14.14 -1.15 -2.93
N ILE A 287 -13.02 -0.75 -3.54
CA ILE A 287 -12.93 0.46 -4.36
C ILE A 287 -13.91 0.40 -5.54
N ASP A 288 -13.95 -0.71 -6.25
CA ASP A 288 -14.82 -0.88 -7.42
C ASP A 288 -16.31 -0.95 -7.04
N ARG A 289 -16.64 -1.17 -5.76
CA ARG A 289 -18.01 -1.19 -5.26
C ARG A 289 -18.47 0.13 -4.65
N LEU A 290 -17.56 1.05 -4.29
CA LEU A 290 -17.90 2.35 -3.70
C LEU A 290 -18.91 3.17 -4.51
N PRO A 291 -18.84 3.25 -5.86
CA PRO A 291 -19.80 4.03 -6.65
C PRO A 291 -21.25 3.56 -6.54
N PHE A 292 -21.48 2.30 -6.15
CA PHE A 292 -22.80 1.68 -6.09
C PHE A 292 -23.45 1.77 -4.70
N LEU A 293 -22.77 2.38 -3.73
CA LEU A 293 -23.35 2.65 -2.42
C LEU A 293 -24.38 3.78 -2.54
N ASN A 294 -25.64 3.44 -2.29
CA ASN A 294 -26.74 4.41 -2.36
C ASN A 294 -26.87 5.22 -1.07
N ASP A 295 -26.69 4.58 0.08
CA ASP A 295 -26.88 5.18 1.40
C ASP A 295 -25.66 6.04 1.78
N ALA A 296 -25.92 7.26 2.27
CA ALA A 296 -24.88 8.20 2.68
C ALA A 296 -24.28 7.84 4.05
N LEU A 297 -25.10 7.32 4.97
CA LEU A 297 -24.65 6.89 6.29
C LEU A 297 -23.73 5.68 6.17
N VAL A 298 -24.10 4.68 5.35
CA VAL A 298 -23.24 3.51 5.10
C VAL A 298 -21.88 3.90 4.54
N LEU A 299 -21.84 4.91 3.65
CA LEU A 299 -20.58 5.42 3.10
C LEU A 299 -19.71 6.07 4.19
N VAL A 300 -20.32 6.83 5.10
CA VAL A 300 -19.63 7.48 6.22
C VAL A 300 -19.17 6.46 7.26
N ASP A 301 -20.00 5.47 7.61
CA ASP A 301 -19.64 4.37 8.53
C ASP A 301 -18.46 3.56 8.00
N LEU A 302 -18.47 3.26 6.69
CA LEU A 302 -17.37 2.59 6.01
C LEU A 302 -16.10 3.44 6.08
N ALA A 303 -16.19 4.75 5.84
CA ALA A 303 -15.07 5.67 5.95
C ALA A 303 -14.54 5.75 7.39
N ALA A 304 -15.43 5.86 8.38
CA ALA A 304 -15.06 5.86 9.80
C ALA A 304 -14.30 4.58 10.16
N THR A 305 -14.75 3.42 9.70
CA THR A 305 -14.09 2.13 9.94
C THR A 305 -12.73 2.03 9.23
N ILE A 306 -12.60 2.55 8.00
CA ILE A 306 -11.32 2.55 7.27
C ILE A 306 -10.26 3.45 7.95
N TYR A 307 -10.70 4.50 8.63
CA TYR A 307 -9.86 5.43 9.39
C TYR A 307 -9.74 5.08 10.88
N ASP A 308 -10.37 4.01 11.34
CA ASP A 308 -10.23 3.49 12.70
C ASP A 308 -8.84 2.87 12.93
N GLU A 309 -8.38 2.86 14.19
CA GLU A 309 -7.06 2.30 14.59
C GLU A 309 -6.94 0.79 14.31
N GLN A 310 -8.06 0.06 14.23
CA GLN A 310 -8.06 -1.37 13.91
C GLN A 310 -7.88 -1.66 12.42
N CYS A 311 -8.02 -0.65 11.56
CA CYS A 311 -7.85 -0.77 10.12
C CYS A 311 -6.38 -0.51 9.72
N PRO A 312 -5.75 -1.34 8.87
CA PRO A 312 -4.36 -1.18 8.46
C PRO A 312 -3.99 0.24 8.05
N GLU A 313 -3.08 0.88 8.81
CA GLU A 313 -2.74 2.31 8.61
C GLU A 313 -2.01 2.59 7.28
N HIS A 314 -1.37 1.56 6.72
CA HIS A 314 -0.50 1.67 5.54
C HIS A 314 -1.25 1.69 4.20
N ASP A 315 -2.55 1.37 4.16
CA ASP A 315 -3.31 1.39 2.90
C ASP A 315 -3.82 2.79 2.56
N ARG A 316 -2.89 3.64 2.09
CA ARG A 316 -3.20 5.01 1.64
C ARG A 316 -4.13 5.02 0.41
N GLY A 317 -4.13 3.94 -0.37
CA GLY A 317 -4.96 3.80 -1.57
C GLY A 317 -6.44 3.72 -1.24
N LEU A 318 -6.83 2.79 -0.38
CA LEU A 318 -8.21 2.63 0.08
C LEU A 318 -8.70 3.89 0.80
N ARG A 319 -7.87 4.47 1.67
CA ARG A 319 -8.16 5.74 2.38
C ARG A 319 -8.38 6.91 1.42
N LYS A 320 -7.55 7.05 0.38
CA LYS A 320 -7.72 8.07 -0.66
C LYS A 320 -9.00 7.84 -1.47
N ALA A 321 -9.28 6.59 -1.84
CA ALA A 321 -10.46 6.23 -2.61
C ALA A 321 -11.76 6.55 -1.87
N ILE A 322 -11.86 6.17 -0.59
CA ILE A 322 -13.06 6.47 0.22
C ILE A 322 -13.22 7.97 0.47
N THR A 323 -12.13 8.70 0.72
CA THR A 323 -12.19 10.17 0.91
C THR A 323 -12.61 10.90 -0.36
N ALA A 324 -12.17 10.45 -1.53
CA ALA A 324 -12.62 10.99 -2.81
C ALA A 324 -14.13 10.78 -3.02
N HIS A 325 -14.66 9.60 -2.65
CA HIS A 325 -16.11 9.32 -2.72
C HIS A 325 -16.91 10.14 -1.71
N ILE A 326 -16.39 10.34 -0.49
CA ILE A 326 -16.99 11.24 0.51
C ILE A 326 -17.07 12.67 -0.05
N GLN A 327 -16.03 13.15 -0.73
CA GLN A 327 -16.06 14.47 -1.38
C GLN A 327 -17.12 14.55 -2.49
N ALA A 328 -17.16 13.55 -3.38
CA ALA A 328 -18.12 13.51 -4.47
C ALA A 328 -19.58 13.46 -3.97
N ARG A 329 -19.81 12.82 -2.82
CA ARG A 329 -21.14 12.66 -2.20
C ARG A 329 -21.41 13.59 -1.03
N MET A 330 -20.60 14.64 -0.84
CA MET A 330 -20.77 15.58 0.27
C MET A 330 -22.16 16.25 0.32
N PRO A 331 -22.80 16.62 -0.81
CA PRO A 331 -24.17 17.13 -0.78
C PRO A 331 -25.18 16.13 -0.17
N ASP A 332 -25.08 14.85 -0.52
CA ASP A 332 -25.94 13.80 0.03
C ASP A 332 -25.68 13.59 1.53
N ILE A 333 -24.41 13.66 1.94
CA ILE A 333 -24.00 13.50 3.35
C ILE A 333 -24.56 14.65 4.20
N ILE A 334 -24.50 15.89 3.69
CA ILE A 334 -25.04 17.07 4.39
C ILE A 334 -26.58 17.01 4.50
N ASP A 335 -27.24 16.49 3.46
CA ASP A 335 -28.71 16.38 3.40
C ASP A 335 -29.25 15.25 4.31
N ASP A 336 -28.42 14.26 4.67
CA ASP A 336 -28.75 13.18 5.59
C ASP A 336 -28.28 13.50 7.03
N GLU A 337 -29.23 13.70 7.95
CA GLU A 337 -28.94 14.10 9.33
C GLU A 337 -28.05 13.10 10.08
N CYS A 338 -28.23 11.79 9.84
CA CYS A 338 -27.45 10.75 10.51
C CYS A 338 -26.03 10.69 9.93
N ALA A 339 -25.91 10.71 8.60
CA ALA A 339 -24.61 10.68 7.93
C ALA A 339 -23.77 11.92 8.25
N TRP A 340 -24.40 13.10 8.25
CA TRP A 340 -23.73 14.35 8.63
C TRP A 340 -23.24 14.31 10.08
N GLN A 341 -24.07 13.83 11.00
CA GLN A 341 -23.69 13.74 12.40
C GLN A 341 -22.46 12.84 12.58
N GLU A 342 -22.49 11.61 12.05
CA GLU A 342 -21.37 10.67 12.13
C GLU A 342 -20.09 11.24 11.49
N PHE A 343 -20.21 11.87 10.32
CA PHE A 343 -19.08 12.50 9.63
C PHE A 343 -18.49 13.66 10.45
N SER A 344 -19.33 14.52 11.01
CA SER A 344 -18.91 15.72 11.74
C SER A 344 -18.36 15.43 13.14
N ASP A 345 -18.80 14.35 13.78
CA ASP A 345 -18.28 13.92 15.09
C ASP A 345 -16.94 13.18 14.95
N ASN A 346 -16.66 12.58 13.79
CA ASN A 346 -15.41 11.86 13.51
C ASN A 346 -14.25 12.79 13.12
N LYS A 347 -13.47 13.21 14.13
CA LYS A 347 -12.31 14.12 13.95
C LYS A 347 -11.23 13.58 13.01
N ILE A 348 -11.02 12.26 12.95
CA ILE A 348 -10.00 11.64 12.11
C ILE A 348 -10.42 11.77 10.65
N LEU A 349 -11.67 11.41 10.36
CA LEU A 349 -12.26 11.50 9.03
C LEU A 349 -12.32 12.96 8.54
N LEU A 350 -12.70 13.92 9.40
CA LEU A 350 -12.67 15.35 9.08
C LEU A 350 -11.26 15.85 8.72
N LYS A 351 -10.24 15.44 9.50
CA LYS A 351 -8.85 15.80 9.23
C LYS A 351 -8.38 15.21 7.90
N ALA A 352 -8.71 13.95 7.63
CA ALA A 352 -8.37 13.28 6.38
C ALA A 352 -9.04 13.96 5.18
N PHE A 353 -10.32 14.30 5.31
CA PHE A 353 -11.08 15.03 4.31
C PHE A 353 -10.49 16.41 4.00
N HIS A 354 -10.18 17.20 5.03
CA HIS A 354 -9.54 18.51 4.86
C HIS A 354 -8.16 18.39 4.20
N THR A 355 -7.38 17.38 4.59
CA THR A 355 -6.05 17.14 4.00
C THR A 355 -6.18 16.83 2.50
N TYR A 356 -7.12 15.96 2.14
CA TYR A 356 -7.40 15.63 0.75
C TYR A 356 -7.81 16.88 -0.06
N GLN A 357 -8.68 17.74 0.48
CA GLN A 357 -9.07 18.99 -0.19
C GLN A 357 -7.90 19.95 -0.44
N CYS A 358 -6.92 20.01 0.46
CA CYS A 358 -5.73 20.86 0.29
C CYS A 358 -4.74 20.31 -0.76
N GLU A 359 -4.81 19.03 -1.09
CA GLU A 359 -3.89 18.36 -2.01
C GLU A 359 -4.39 18.33 -3.48
N VAL A 360 -5.67 18.64 -3.74
CA VAL A 360 -6.27 18.58 -5.08
C VAL A 360 -6.13 19.94 -5.82
N PRO A 361 -5.49 20.00 -7.02
CA PRO A 361 -5.41 21.22 -7.83
C PRO A 361 -6.79 21.71 -8.32
N GLU A 362 -6.99 23.03 -8.42
CA GLU A 362 -8.26 23.70 -8.79
C GLU A 362 -8.84 23.31 -10.16
N SER A 363 -8.12 22.57 -11.01
CA SER A 363 -8.59 22.15 -12.35
C SER A 363 -9.53 20.93 -12.35
N GLU A 364 -9.71 20.21 -11.24
CA GLU A 364 -10.68 19.10 -11.11
C GLU A 364 -11.91 19.45 -10.22
N SER A 365 -12.01 20.66 -9.67
CA SER A 365 -13.12 21.04 -8.79
C SER A 365 -14.24 21.77 -9.55
N SER A 366 -15.41 21.15 -9.71
CA SER A 366 -16.66 21.86 -10.04
C SER A 366 -17.42 22.35 -8.80
N ALA A 367 -16.84 22.20 -7.60
CA ALA A 367 -17.40 22.67 -6.34
C ALA A 367 -16.39 23.61 -5.69
N GLY A 368 -16.71 24.91 -5.67
CA GLY A 368 -15.90 25.92 -4.99
C GLY A 368 -15.73 25.62 -3.50
N ILE A 369 -14.71 26.21 -2.90
CA ILE A 369 -14.32 26.09 -1.48
C ILE A 369 -15.55 26.17 -0.57
N ILE A 370 -16.01 25.03 -0.03
CA ILE A 370 -17.07 24.99 0.98
C ILE A 370 -16.40 24.99 2.34
N THR A 371 -16.37 26.16 2.99
CA THR A 371 -16.21 26.23 4.45
C THR A 371 -17.45 25.58 5.07
N PRO A 372 -17.33 24.62 6.01
CA PRO A 372 -18.50 23.98 6.60
C PRO A 372 -19.36 25.02 7.32
N PRO A 373 -20.69 25.07 7.07
CA PRO A 373 -21.57 25.93 7.83
C PRO A 373 -21.71 25.38 9.25
N ASN A 374 -21.67 26.27 10.24
CA ASN A 374 -22.15 25.95 11.57
C ASN A 374 -23.69 25.81 11.49
N THR A 375 -24.19 24.62 11.83
CA THR A 375 -25.60 24.18 11.97
C THR A 375 -26.44 23.94 10.69
N PRO A 376 -27.25 22.85 10.66
CA PRO A 376 -28.16 22.57 9.55
C PRO A 376 -29.36 23.51 9.55
N ASN A 377 -29.66 24.11 8.39
CA ASN A 377 -30.76 25.06 8.20
C ASN A 377 -32.12 24.36 8.20
N ILE A 378 -32.92 24.63 9.24
CA ILE A 378 -34.35 24.34 9.28
C ILE A 378 -35.07 25.24 8.26
N LYS A 379 -35.78 24.64 7.31
CA LYS A 379 -36.69 25.35 6.40
C LYS A 379 -37.81 26.04 7.20
N ARG A 380 -37.93 27.36 7.10
CA ARG A 380 -39.18 28.10 7.38
C ARG A 380 -39.57 28.93 6.17
N GLY A 381 -40.84 28.80 5.79
CA GLY A 381 -41.44 29.44 4.63
C GLY A 381 -41.62 30.96 4.79
N ASP A 382 -41.56 31.60 3.62
CA ASP A 382 -42.36 32.72 3.13
C ASP A 382 -42.71 33.86 4.11
N GLU A 383 -42.07 35.02 3.93
CA GLU A 383 -42.80 36.30 3.82
C GLU A 383 -41.94 37.44 3.23
N ARG A 384 -42.60 38.28 2.44
CA ARG A 384 -42.08 39.33 1.56
C ARG A 384 -41.66 40.61 2.33
N ARG A 385 -40.62 41.33 1.85
CA ARG A 385 -40.67 42.72 1.29
C ARG A 385 -39.32 43.48 1.33
N ARG A 386 -38.91 43.93 0.15
CA ARG A 386 -38.25 45.22 -0.26
C ARG A 386 -37.41 46.02 0.76
N GLY A 387 -36.18 46.37 0.37
CA GLY A 387 -35.54 47.63 0.79
C GLY A 387 -34.02 47.76 0.57
N LYS A 388 -33.63 48.37 -0.56
CA LYS A 388 -32.40 49.16 -0.88
C LYS A 388 -31.13 49.08 0.02
N LEU A 389 -30.01 48.75 -0.63
CA LEU A 389 -28.61 49.09 -0.25
C LEU A 389 -28.28 50.56 -0.60
N PRO A 390 -27.27 51.18 0.08
CA PRO A 390 -25.95 51.33 -0.57
C PRO A 390 -24.70 51.25 0.35
N ARG A 391 -23.65 50.64 -0.23
CA ARG A 391 -22.18 50.92 -0.23
C ARG A 391 -21.36 51.32 1.02
N GLU A 392 -20.10 50.84 0.97
CA GLU A 392 -18.87 51.17 1.73
C GLU A 392 -18.70 50.38 3.05
N ILE A 393 -17.56 49.78 3.44
CA ILE A 393 -16.13 50.11 3.25
C ILE A 393 -15.26 48.83 3.16
N LEU A 394 -14.21 48.93 2.36
CA LEU A 394 -13.10 48.01 2.09
C LEU A 394 -11.96 48.17 3.13
N ARG A 395 -11.15 47.10 3.29
CA ARG A 395 -9.74 47.03 3.80
C ARG A 395 -9.51 46.77 5.31
N ALA A 396 -8.89 45.61 5.57
CA ALA A 396 -7.55 45.43 6.17
C ALA A 396 -7.59 45.32 7.70
N ASP A 397 -6.80 44.53 8.42
CA ASP A 397 -5.64 43.71 8.07
C ASP A 397 -5.44 42.66 9.17
N TYR A 398 -4.57 41.70 8.89
CA TYR A 398 -4.03 40.70 9.80
C TYR A 398 -3.31 41.30 11.03
N ALA A 399 -3.23 40.48 12.10
CA ALA A 399 -2.35 40.57 13.29
C ALA A 399 -2.94 41.14 14.59
N GLN A 400 -3.44 40.25 15.47
CA GLN A 400 -3.30 40.24 16.95
C GLN A 400 -4.29 39.21 17.48
N THR A 401 -3.90 38.11 18.12
CA THR A 401 -3.51 38.16 19.54
C THR A 401 -2.91 36.82 19.96
N CYS A 402 -1.66 36.88 20.42
CA CYS A 402 -1.08 35.93 21.34
C CYS A 402 -0.93 36.68 22.68
N ARG A 403 -1.68 36.26 23.71
CA ARG A 403 -1.55 36.51 25.17
C ARG A 403 -2.88 36.88 25.80
N LEU A 404 -3.47 35.92 26.52
CA LEU A 404 -3.75 36.05 27.94
C LEU A 404 -3.63 34.67 28.58
N GLN A 405 -2.58 34.53 29.40
CA GLN A 405 -2.33 33.39 30.25
C GLN A 405 -2.81 33.78 31.67
N ARG A 406 -3.34 32.79 32.40
CA ARG A 406 -3.46 32.69 33.87
C ARG A 406 -4.63 33.41 34.54
N LEU A 407 -5.56 32.60 35.03
CA LEU A 407 -5.79 32.44 36.48
C LEU A 407 -5.98 30.93 36.76
N GLY A 408 -5.39 30.45 37.85
CA GLY A 408 -5.37 29.04 38.23
C GLY A 408 -6.11 28.76 39.54
N HIS A 409 -6.13 27.45 39.88
CA HIS A 409 -6.67 26.76 41.08
C HIS A 409 -8.17 26.40 40.94
N CYS A 410 -8.65 25.17 41.22
CA CYS A 410 -8.28 24.24 42.29
C CYS A 410 -8.73 22.77 42.02
N SER A 411 -7.97 21.84 42.61
CA SER A 411 -8.33 20.53 43.21
C SER A 411 -8.94 19.34 42.42
N HIS A 412 -8.28 18.18 42.64
CA HIS A 412 -8.74 16.80 42.48
C HIS A 412 -9.99 16.44 43.33
N HIS A 413 -10.68 15.35 42.92
CA HIS A 413 -11.90 14.69 43.45
C HIS A 413 -13.22 15.35 42.99
N THR A 414 -14.00 14.77 42.07
CA THR A 414 -14.74 13.51 42.22
C THR A 414 -15.23 13.02 40.84
N TRP A 415 -14.85 11.80 40.46
CA TRP A 415 -15.51 11.05 39.39
C TRP A 415 -16.77 10.41 39.98
N THR A 416 -17.94 10.99 39.71
CA THR A 416 -19.28 10.39 39.65
C THR A 416 -20.29 11.53 39.70
N SER A 417 -20.76 12.03 38.55
CA SER A 417 -22.12 12.57 38.35
C SER A 417 -22.21 13.29 37.00
N TYR A 418 -22.36 12.53 35.91
CA TYR A 418 -22.90 13.07 34.65
C TYR A 418 -23.78 12.01 33.93
N VAL A 419 -24.47 11.18 34.72
CA VAL A 419 -25.44 10.16 34.26
C VAL A 419 -26.84 10.39 34.86
N LEU A 420 -27.05 11.41 35.70
CA LEU A 420 -28.33 11.65 36.40
C LEU A 420 -29.01 12.99 36.07
N LYS A 421 -28.98 13.43 34.80
CA LYS A 421 -29.82 14.55 34.33
C LYS A 421 -30.66 14.30 33.07
N THR A 422 -30.75 13.05 32.59
CA THR A 422 -31.63 12.69 31.46
C THR A 422 -32.56 11.51 31.77
N ILE A 423 -32.82 11.24 33.06
CA ILE A 423 -33.86 10.30 33.51
C ILE A 423 -34.78 11.05 34.48
N ARG A 424 -35.53 12.01 33.95
CA ARG A 424 -36.69 12.63 34.61
C ARG A 424 -37.57 13.38 33.60
N ARG A 425 -37.86 12.77 32.46
CA ARG A 425 -38.92 13.19 31.53
C ARG A 425 -39.37 11.98 30.70
N LYS A 426 -40.18 11.12 31.33
CA LYS A 426 -41.21 10.26 30.74
C LYS A 426 -41.69 9.30 31.83
N ASN A 427 -42.69 9.75 32.59
CA ASN A 427 -43.54 8.91 33.42
C ASN A 427 -44.29 7.93 32.50
N ILE A 428 -43.97 6.63 32.48
CA ILE A 428 -44.93 5.52 32.28
C ILE A 428 -44.41 4.27 33.01
N SER A 429 -45.34 3.57 33.65
CA SER A 429 -45.24 2.54 34.71
C SER A 429 -44.56 1.20 34.35
N CYS A 430 -43.98 0.57 35.37
CA CYS A 430 -43.61 -0.85 35.45
C CYS A 430 -44.84 -1.79 35.46
N ASN A 431 -44.66 -3.01 34.93
CA ASN A 431 -45.06 -4.31 35.51
C ASN A 431 -44.33 -5.41 34.71
N VAL A 432 -43.33 -6.12 35.25
CA VAL A 432 -43.37 -7.26 36.21
C VAL A 432 -43.46 -8.62 35.51
N LEU A 433 -42.48 -9.48 35.85
CA LEU A 433 -42.37 -10.95 35.79
C LEU A 433 -41.77 -11.68 34.55
N ASN A 434 -40.54 -12.18 34.76
CA ASN A 434 -40.18 -13.61 34.84
C ASN A 434 -40.83 -14.60 33.85
N SER A 435 -39.99 -15.30 33.07
CA SER A 435 -39.58 -16.70 33.32
C SER A 435 -39.41 -17.58 32.06
N HIS A 436 -38.46 -18.52 32.19
CA HIS A 436 -38.34 -19.85 31.57
C HIS A 436 -38.17 -20.05 30.05
N ALA A 437 -36.93 -20.43 29.70
CA ALA A 437 -36.47 -21.68 29.07
C ALA A 437 -37.40 -22.59 28.24
N THR A 438 -36.71 -23.33 27.35
CA THR A 438 -37.08 -24.54 26.56
C THR A 438 -37.56 -24.26 25.12
N ASN A 439 -36.82 -24.64 24.07
CA ASN A 439 -36.42 -25.94 23.48
C ASN A 439 -37.36 -26.34 22.32
N ILE A 440 -36.73 -26.86 21.24
CA ILE A 440 -37.26 -27.86 20.27
C ILE A 440 -37.93 -27.36 18.97
N GLU A 441 -37.14 -27.56 17.90
CA GLU A 441 -37.40 -28.27 16.62
C GLU A 441 -38.48 -27.86 15.59
N ALA A 442 -38.04 -28.08 14.33
CA ALA A 442 -38.75 -28.65 13.19
C ALA A 442 -39.42 -27.69 12.16
N MET A 443 -38.76 -27.64 10.99
CA MET A 443 -39.34 -27.53 9.63
C MET A 443 -40.43 -28.62 9.38
N PRO A 444 -41.25 -28.66 8.29
CA PRO A 444 -40.96 -28.14 6.93
C PRO A 444 -42.14 -27.70 6.01
N THR A 445 -41.76 -27.31 4.78
CA THR A 445 -42.43 -27.53 3.46
C THR A 445 -43.60 -26.66 2.95
N SER A 446 -43.32 -26.02 1.80
CA SER A 446 -44.05 -25.99 0.50
C SER A 446 -45.52 -25.51 0.50
N THR A 447 -45.98 -24.53 -0.30
CA THR A 447 -46.20 -24.63 -1.77
C THR A 447 -46.85 -23.33 -2.28
N ARG A 448 -46.52 -23.00 -3.53
CA ARG A 448 -47.03 -22.03 -4.53
C ARG A 448 -48.53 -21.63 -4.49
N ALA A 449 -48.82 -20.33 -4.66
CA ALA A 449 -49.44 -19.69 -5.85
C ALA A 449 -50.57 -18.64 -5.61
N THR A 450 -50.52 -17.59 -6.47
CA THR A 450 -51.58 -16.69 -6.99
C THR A 450 -52.02 -15.40 -6.26
N ALA A 451 -51.55 -14.27 -6.82
CA ALA A 451 -52.26 -13.06 -7.27
C ALA A 451 -53.20 -12.27 -6.33
N SER A 452 -52.86 -11.00 -6.06
CA SER A 452 -53.41 -9.81 -6.75
C SER A 452 -53.19 -8.51 -5.95
N ARG A 453 -53.18 -7.39 -6.69
CA ARG A 453 -52.91 -5.99 -6.32
C ARG A 453 -53.71 -5.47 -5.12
N THR A 454 -53.09 -4.62 -4.28
CA THR A 454 -53.51 -3.22 -4.01
C THR A 454 -52.58 -2.49 -2.99
N SER A 455 -52.27 -1.24 -3.32
CA SER A 455 -51.94 -0.09 -2.44
C SER A 455 -50.83 -0.22 -1.37
N GLU A 456 -49.67 0.34 -1.70
CA GLU A 456 -48.61 0.70 -0.75
C GLU A 456 -49.07 1.87 0.16
N LEU A 457 -49.39 1.53 1.42
CA LEU A 457 -49.19 2.41 2.57
C LEU A 457 -48.00 1.84 3.35
N THR A 458 -46.82 2.44 3.19
CA THR A 458 -45.62 2.03 3.92
C THR A 458 -45.70 2.49 5.37
N CYS A 459 -46.01 1.53 6.25
CA CYS A 459 -45.75 1.57 7.67
C CYS A 459 -44.25 1.37 7.93
N LYS A 460 -43.62 2.22 8.75
CA LYS A 460 -42.24 2.06 9.21
C LYS A 460 -42.12 0.84 10.14
N PRO A 461 -41.11 -0.03 9.98
CA PRO A 461 -40.63 -0.87 11.07
C PRO A 461 -39.35 -0.29 11.68
N GLN A 462 -39.40 -0.17 13.00
CA GLN A 462 -38.25 0.05 13.88
C GLN A 462 -37.41 -1.24 13.97
N HIS A 463 -36.14 -1.08 14.39
CA HIS A 463 -35.10 -2.08 14.68
C HIS A 463 -34.10 -2.42 13.56
N VAL A 464 -32.99 -1.66 13.50
CA VAL A 464 -31.61 -2.21 13.59
C VAL A 464 -30.73 -1.12 14.22
N THR A 465 -30.41 -1.26 15.50
CA THR A 465 -29.30 -0.54 16.15
C THR A 465 -28.75 -1.47 17.23
N ALA A 466 -27.95 -2.44 16.77
CA ALA A 466 -27.31 -3.43 17.62
C ALA A 466 -25.91 -3.74 17.08
N PHE A 467 -25.02 -2.74 17.11
CA PHE A 467 -23.58 -2.97 16.99
C PHE A 467 -22.73 -2.12 17.95
N ALA A 468 -23.29 -1.04 18.51
CA ALA A 468 -22.59 -0.19 19.49
C ALA A 468 -22.55 -0.75 20.95
N ARG A 469 -22.65 -2.07 21.16
CA ARG A 469 -22.57 -2.68 22.53
C ARG A 469 -21.64 -3.89 22.67
N LEU A 470 -20.74 -4.15 21.72
CA LEU A 470 -19.77 -5.26 21.84
C LEU A 470 -18.34 -4.81 22.17
N CYS A 471 -17.97 -3.54 21.97
CA CYS A 471 -16.59 -3.06 22.20
C CYS A 471 -16.27 -2.60 23.65
N ALA A 472 -17.12 -2.87 24.64
CA ALA A 472 -16.92 -2.40 26.03
C ALA A 472 -16.87 -3.53 27.08
N ARG A 473 -16.34 -4.71 26.74
CA ARG A 473 -16.15 -5.82 27.70
C ARG A 473 -14.76 -6.46 27.73
N LEU A 474 -13.72 -5.81 27.21
CA LEU A 474 -12.33 -6.29 27.32
C LEU A 474 -11.45 -5.26 28.02
N ALA A 475 -11.69 -5.03 29.31
CA ALA A 475 -10.73 -4.36 30.19
C ALA A 475 -10.98 -4.74 31.66
N ALA A 476 -10.28 -5.78 32.13
CA ALA A 476 -9.95 -5.95 33.54
C ALA A 476 -8.66 -6.80 33.67
N PRO A 477 -7.64 -6.36 34.42
CA PRO A 477 -6.44 -7.16 34.67
C PRO A 477 -6.68 -8.07 35.89
N MET A 478 -6.36 -9.37 35.77
CA MET A 478 -6.21 -10.24 36.94
C MET A 478 -4.74 -10.32 37.33
N ALA A 479 -4.42 -9.73 38.47
CA ALA A 479 -3.24 -10.04 39.25
C ALA A 479 -3.41 -11.40 39.93
N LEU A 480 -2.32 -12.16 40.05
CA LEU A 480 -2.24 -13.31 40.93
C LEU A 480 -0.87 -13.33 41.62
N ASP A 481 -0.92 -13.11 42.94
CA ASP A 481 0.12 -13.42 43.92
C ASP A 481 0.38 -14.92 43.98
N VAL A 482 1.64 -15.34 44.00
CA VAL A 482 2.05 -16.58 44.67
C VAL A 482 3.39 -16.36 45.39
N THR A 483 3.35 -16.79 46.64
CA THR A 483 4.30 -16.65 47.74
C THR A 483 5.63 -17.37 47.58
N MET A 484 6.65 -16.84 48.26
CA MET A 484 7.99 -17.41 48.45
C MET A 484 8.00 -18.68 49.32
N VAL A 485 8.82 -19.66 48.95
CA VAL A 485 9.46 -20.62 49.88
C VAL A 485 10.89 -20.94 49.43
N ASN A 486 11.83 -20.84 50.36
CA ASN A 486 13.27 -21.09 50.23
C ASN A 486 13.65 -22.58 50.12
N GLY A 487 14.76 -22.89 49.44
CA GLY A 487 15.54 -24.12 49.65
C GLY A 487 16.52 -24.45 48.51
N SER A 488 17.81 -24.21 48.70
CA SER A 488 18.92 -24.81 47.90
C SER A 488 19.45 -26.07 48.61
N PRO A 489 20.12 -27.03 47.91
CA PRO A 489 21.58 -26.91 47.68
C PRO A 489 22.14 -27.48 46.34
N ALA A 490 23.18 -26.79 45.85
CA ALA A 490 24.41 -27.15 45.09
C ALA A 490 24.55 -28.35 44.08
N ILE A 491 24.85 -28.01 42.80
CA ILE A 491 26.02 -28.34 41.90
C ILE A 491 26.37 -29.83 41.61
N PRO A 492 26.63 -30.30 40.33
CA PRO A 492 27.69 -29.78 39.44
C PRO A 492 27.40 -29.59 37.94
N ALA A 493 28.28 -28.77 37.34
CA ALA A 493 28.26 -28.18 36.01
C ALA A 493 28.81 -29.07 34.87
N THR A 494 28.22 -29.00 33.66
CA THR A 494 28.88 -29.05 32.33
C THR A 494 27.87 -28.87 31.18
N PRO A 495 28.29 -28.61 29.93
CA PRO A 495 28.76 -27.36 29.34
C PRO A 495 27.64 -26.58 28.61
N ALA A 496 27.85 -25.28 28.39
CA ALA A 496 26.91 -24.39 27.70
C ALA A 496 26.53 -24.89 26.28
N LEU A 497 25.23 -25.17 26.07
CA LEU A 497 24.66 -25.44 24.76
C LEU A 497 24.52 -24.11 24.00
N LYS A 498 25.15 -24.05 22.82
CA LYS A 498 25.14 -22.91 21.90
C LYS A 498 23.70 -22.51 21.56
N SER A 499 23.48 -21.21 21.40
CA SER A 499 22.22 -20.63 20.91
C SER A 499 21.78 -21.27 19.58
N PRO A 500 20.45 -21.41 19.33
CA PRO A 500 19.97 -22.02 18.09
C PRO A 500 20.25 -21.08 16.91
N GLN A 501 21.09 -21.51 15.97
CA GLN A 501 21.33 -20.79 14.72
C GLN A 501 20.18 -21.04 13.73
N LYS A 502 19.67 -19.97 13.09
CA LYS A 502 18.73 -20.02 11.95
C LYS A 502 19.25 -21.00 10.88
N PRO A 503 18.40 -21.82 10.24
CA PRO A 503 18.83 -22.65 9.11
C PRO A 503 19.37 -21.76 7.98
N SER A 504 20.62 -22.00 7.57
CA SER A 504 21.30 -21.16 6.59
C SER A 504 20.70 -21.35 5.20
N VAL A 505 20.14 -20.30 4.61
CA VAL A 505 19.79 -20.26 3.19
C VAL A 505 21.08 -20.36 2.39
N VAL A 506 21.29 -21.45 1.66
CA VAL A 506 22.52 -21.66 0.88
C VAL A 506 22.51 -20.72 -0.34
N PRO A 507 23.55 -19.86 -0.53
CA PRO A 507 23.66 -18.99 -1.70
C PRO A 507 23.74 -19.79 -3.00
N ASN A 508 23.10 -19.32 -4.08
CA ASN A 508 23.21 -19.91 -5.42
C ASN A 508 24.51 -19.53 -6.15
N VAL A 509 25.14 -18.42 -5.75
CA VAL A 509 26.50 -18.02 -6.13
C VAL A 509 27.42 -18.32 -4.95
N LEU A 510 28.41 -19.19 -5.13
CA LEU A 510 29.32 -19.57 -4.04
C LEU A 510 30.41 -18.54 -3.79
N GLU A 511 30.95 -17.95 -4.86
CA GLU A 511 31.96 -16.90 -4.83
C GLU A 511 31.66 -15.82 -5.87
N VAL A 512 31.91 -14.55 -5.52
CA VAL A 512 31.86 -13.45 -6.48
C VAL A 512 33.20 -12.73 -6.52
N VAL A 513 33.72 -12.50 -7.72
CA VAL A 513 34.92 -11.70 -7.99
C VAL A 513 34.47 -10.34 -8.47
N PHE A 514 34.58 -9.32 -7.62
CA PHE A 514 34.26 -7.93 -7.94
C PHE A 514 35.54 -7.18 -8.32
N GLY A 515 35.71 -6.88 -9.61
CA GLY A 515 37.01 -6.47 -10.15
C GLY A 515 38.02 -7.61 -9.99
N SER A 516 38.92 -7.50 -9.01
CA SER A 516 39.84 -8.55 -8.59
C SER A 516 39.61 -9.04 -7.14
N LEU A 517 38.64 -8.45 -6.42
CA LEU A 517 38.33 -8.83 -5.04
C LEU A 517 37.44 -10.06 -5.00
N LEU A 518 37.89 -11.11 -4.31
CA LEU A 518 37.08 -12.29 -4.03
C LEU A 518 36.22 -12.06 -2.79
N ILE A 519 34.91 -12.15 -2.95
CA ILE A 519 33.92 -11.90 -1.90
C ILE A 519 32.98 -13.10 -1.80
N LYS A 520 32.66 -13.52 -0.58
CA LYS A 520 31.68 -14.58 -0.33
C LYS A 520 30.26 -13.99 -0.23
N PRO A 521 29.32 -14.37 -1.11
CA PRO A 521 27.91 -13.98 -1.00
C PRO A 521 27.26 -14.47 0.29
N TRP A 522 26.28 -13.71 0.77
CA TRP A 522 25.53 -14.02 2.00
C TRP A 522 24.17 -14.63 1.69
N TYR A 523 23.55 -14.20 0.60
CA TYR A 523 22.20 -14.56 0.19
C TYR A 523 22.15 -14.96 -1.29
N PRO A 524 21.12 -15.72 -1.71
CA PRO A 524 20.90 -15.97 -3.12
C PRO A 524 20.50 -14.69 -3.88
N SER A 525 20.91 -14.61 -5.14
CA SER A 525 20.56 -13.55 -6.09
C SER A 525 20.07 -14.13 -7.42
N PHE A 526 19.09 -13.49 -8.04
CA PHE A 526 18.33 -14.03 -9.16
C PHE A 526 18.91 -13.61 -10.52
N TYR A 527 20.20 -13.86 -10.74
CA TYR A 527 20.80 -13.70 -12.06
C TYR A 527 20.10 -14.61 -13.10
N PRO A 528 19.94 -14.17 -14.37
CA PRO A 528 19.27 -14.98 -15.39
C PRO A 528 19.94 -16.34 -15.57
N GLU A 529 19.20 -17.42 -15.33
CA GLU A 529 19.75 -18.79 -15.38
C GLU A 529 20.33 -19.13 -16.75
N GLU A 530 19.77 -18.55 -17.81
CA GLU A 530 20.21 -18.69 -19.19
C GLU A 530 21.63 -18.14 -19.42
N LEU A 531 22.05 -17.17 -18.61
CA LEU A 531 23.35 -16.51 -18.74
C LEU A 531 24.39 -17.08 -17.80
N VAL A 532 24.02 -17.40 -16.55
CA VAL A 532 24.98 -17.81 -15.51
C VAL A 532 24.80 -19.24 -15.01
N GLY A 533 23.64 -19.85 -15.21
CA GLY A 533 23.24 -21.14 -14.66
C GLY A 533 22.56 -21.03 -13.28
N ARG A 534 21.84 -22.10 -12.90
CA ARG A 534 21.09 -22.17 -11.64
C ARG A 534 21.96 -22.11 -10.38
N LYS A 535 23.18 -22.66 -10.47
CA LYS A 535 24.20 -22.63 -9.41
C LYS A 535 25.52 -22.22 -10.03
N VAL A 536 26.16 -21.21 -9.43
CA VAL A 536 27.37 -20.59 -9.97
C VAL A 536 28.49 -20.77 -8.94
N GLU A 537 29.56 -21.47 -9.32
CA GLU A 537 30.74 -21.60 -8.45
C GLU A 537 31.42 -20.25 -8.26
N ARG A 538 31.67 -19.54 -9.36
CA ARG A 538 32.31 -18.23 -9.35
C ARG A 538 31.67 -17.29 -10.36
N LEU A 539 31.18 -16.15 -9.87
CA LEU A 539 30.63 -15.08 -10.69
C LEU A 539 31.63 -13.93 -10.77
N PHE A 540 31.98 -13.47 -11.96
CA PHE A 540 32.83 -12.31 -12.17
C PHE A 540 31.97 -11.08 -12.43
N VAL A 541 32.25 -9.96 -11.75
CA VAL A 541 31.46 -8.72 -11.81
C VAL A 541 32.39 -7.54 -12.01
N CYS A 542 32.11 -6.72 -13.03
CA CYS A 542 32.89 -5.54 -13.36
C CYS A 542 32.73 -4.46 -12.28
N GLN A 543 33.84 -3.88 -11.84
CA GLN A 543 33.83 -2.87 -10.78
C GLN A 543 33.25 -1.51 -11.21
N TRP A 544 33.19 -1.24 -12.52
CA TRP A 544 32.72 0.01 -13.07
C TRP A 544 31.25 -0.04 -13.48
N CYS A 545 30.82 -1.08 -14.20
CA CYS A 545 29.45 -1.17 -14.75
C CYS A 545 28.59 -2.29 -14.16
N PHE A 546 29.12 -3.05 -13.19
CA PHE A 546 28.46 -4.20 -12.56
C PHE A 546 28.06 -5.33 -13.51
N LYS A 547 28.46 -5.28 -14.79
CA LYS A 547 28.24 -6.38 -15.75
C LYS A 547 28.91 -7.64 -15.25
N TYR A 548 28.21 -8.76 -15.40
CA TYR A 548 28.60 -10.04 -14.83
C TYR A 548 28.85 -11.11 -15.90
N SER A 549 29.64 -12.12 -15.53
CA SER A 549 29.85 -13.34 -16.32
C SER A 549 30.21 -14.51 -15.40
N ASN A 550 29.79 -15.72 -15.75
CA ASN A 550 30.26 -16.96 -15.11
C ASN A 550 31.54 -17.53 -15.76
N LYS A 551 32.09 -16.85 -16.78
CA LYS A 551 33.30 -17.27 -17.50
C LYS A 551 34.39 -16.20 -17.41
N LEU A 552 35.62 -16.62 -17.13
CA LEU A 552 36.75 -15.72 -16.96
C LEU A 552 37.13 -14.98 -18.25
N ASN A 553 37.23 -15.67 -19.40
CA ASN A 553 37.67 -15.04 -20.64
C ASN A 553 36.75 -13.89 -21.13
N PRO A 554 35.41 -14.06 -21.18
CA PRO A 554 34.50 -12.95 -21.48
C PRO A 554 34.62 -11.78 -20.51
N PHE A 555 34.84 -12.07 -19.22
CA PHE A 555 35.04 -11.03 -18.21
C PHE A 555 36.33 -10.23 -18.43
N LEU A 556 37.46 -10.90 -18.68
CA LEU A 556 38.73 -10.23 -18.97
C LEU A 556 38.66 -9.40 -20.25
N GLY A 557 37.97 -9.90 -21.28
CA GLY A 557 37.68 -9.13 -22.49
C GLY A 557 36.85 -7.87 -22.19
N HIS A 558 35.83 -8.01 -21.33
CA HIS A 558 35.01 -6.87 -20.90
C HIS A 558 35.80 -5.84 -20.08
N LEU A 559 36.68 -6.24 -19.16
CA LEU A 559 37.47 -5.28 -18.36
C LEU A 559 38.34 -4.37 -19.25
N LYS A 560 38.88 -4.89 -20.36
CA LYS A 560 39.67 -4.12 -21.33
C LYS A 560 38.83 -3.16 -22.17
N ALA A 561 37.57 -3.51 -22.45
CA ALA A 561 36.68 -2.79 -23.35
C ALA A 561 35.47 -2.16 -22.64
N CYS A 562 35.50 -2.05 -21.31
CA CYS A 562 34.38 -1.54 -20.53
C CYS A 562 34.19 -0.05 -20.84
N PRO A 563 32.98 0.39 -21.25
CA PRO A 563 32.75 1.78 -21.62
C PRO A 563 32.85 2.75 -20.43
N LEU A 564 32.70 2.24 -19.20
CA LEU A 564 32.77 3.02 -17.96
C LEU A 564 34.14 2.94 -17.27
N ARG A 565 35.16 2.43 -17.96
CA ARG A 565 36.50 2.25 -17.38
C ARG A 565 37.20 3.58 -17.11
N ASP A 566 37.17 4.46 -18.09
CA ASP A 566 37.88 5.74 -18.12
C ASP A 566 36.88 6.91 -17.98
N SER A 567 35.76 6.68 -17.28
CA SER A 567 34.73 7.69 -17.03
C SER A 567 34.21 7.57 -15.59
N PRO A 568 33.65 8.63 -15.00
CA PRO A 568 32.96 8.52 -13.74
C PRO A 568 31.74 7.58 -13.82
N PRO A 569 31.23 7.12 -12.67
CA PRO A 569 29.95 6.42 -12.63
C PRO A 569 28.86 7.25 -13.33
N PRO A 570 27.88 6.59 -13.96
CA PRO A 570 26.80 7.29 -14.64
C PRO A 570 26.00 8.16 -13.67
N GLY A 571 25.22 9.10 -14.21
CA GLY A 571 24.40 10.01 -13.44
C GLY A 571 25.09 11.32 -13.06
N VAL A 572 24.51 12.02 -12.09
CA VAL A 572 24.91 13.38 -11.69
C VAL A 572 25.62 13.34 -10.34
N ASN A 573 26.80 13.95 -10.24
CA ASN A 573 27.47 14.14 -8.95
C ASN A 573 26.72 15.21 -8.14
N VAL A 574 26.09 14.79 -7.04
CA VAL A 574 25.26 15.65 -6.17
C VAL A 574 25.96 16.08 -4.89
N TYR A 575 27.12 15.49 -4.57
CA TYR A 575 27.89 15.77 -3.35
C TYR A 575 29.36 15.40 -3.55
N ALA A 576 30.27 16.27 -3.13
CA ALA A 576 31.70 15.97 -3.11
C ALA A 576 32.40 16.62 -1.90
N LYS A 577 32.96 15.79 -1.01
CA LYS A 577 33.69 16.26 0.17
C LYS A 577 34.58 15.15 0.73
N ASP A 578 35.73 15.53 1.29
CA ASP A 578 36.63 14.66 2.07
C ASP A 578 37.01 13.33 1.36
N GLY A 579 37.23 13.38 0.04
CA GLY A 579 37.61 12.21 -0.75
C GLY A 579 36.45 11.25 -1.08
N TYR A 580 35.21 11.68 -0.82
CA TYR A 580 33.98 10.97 -1.20
C TYR A 580 33.13 11.78 -2.17
N SER A 581 32.42 11.08 -3.03
CA SER A 581 31.41 11.68 -3.90
C SER A 581 30.12 10.86 -3.93
N LEU A 582 28.98 11.51 -4.15
CA LEU A 582 27.69 10.85 -4.29
C LEU A 582 27.14 11.12 -5.69
N TYR A 583 26.89 10.05 -6.45
CA TYR A 583 26.28 10.14 -7.79
C TYR A 583 24.83 9.71 -7.72
N GLU A 584 23.91 10.57 -8.14
CA GLU A 584 22.51 10.23 -8.34
C GLU A 584 22.31 9.66 -9.74
N ILE A 585 21.74 8.46 -9.81
CA ILE A 585 21.39 7.74 -11.02
C ILE A 585 19.88 7.53 -11.05
N ASP A 586 19.26 7.90 -12.16
CA ASP A 586 17.90 7.49 -12.45
C ASP A 586 17.87 6.07 -13.04
N GLY A 587 17.18 5.14 -12.38
CA GLY A 587 17.01 3.77 -12.84
C GLY A 587 16.21 3.63 -14.15
N SER A 588 15.40 4.62 -14.56
CA SER A 588 14.77 4.63 -15.89
C SER A 588 15.74 5.04 -16.99
N GLU A 589 16.71 5.91 -16.70
CA GLU A 589 17.71 6.37 -17.68
C GLU A 589 18.86 5.35 -17.81
N HIS A 590 19.35 4.83 -16.69
CA HIS A 590 20.48 3.89 -16.65
C HIS A 590 20.04 2.47 -16.24
N LYS A 591 18.98 1.96 -16.88
CA LYS A 591 18.30 0.71 -16.52
C LYS A 591 19.23 -0.49 -16.36
N LEU A 592 20.11 -0.76 -17.33
CA LEU A 592 21.01 -1.92 -17.28
C LEU A 592 22.00 -1.83 -16.10
N TYR A 593 22.54 -0.63 -15.85
CA TYR A 593 23.45 -0.40 -14.73
C TYR A 593 22.75 -0.65 -13.39
N ALA A 594 21.56 -0.08 -13.21
CA ALA A 594 20.76 -0.22 -12.00
C ALA A 594 20.30 -1.68 -11.76
N GLN A 595 19.95 -2.42 -12.81
CA GLN A 595 19.64 -3.86 -12.72
C GLN A 595 20.86 -4.68 -12.29
N ASN A 596 22.02 -4.44 -12.93
CA ASN A 596 23.27 -5.12 -12.59
C ASN A 596 23.69 -4.84 -11.13
N LEU A 597 23.63 -3.58 -10.71
CA LEU A 597 23.90 -3.17 -9.33
C LEU A 597 22.92 -3.82 -8.36
N SER A 598 21.63 -3.89 -8.70
CA SER A 598 20.62 -4.50 -7.84
C SER A 598 20.79 -6.02 -7.69
N LEU A 599 21.13 -6.73 -8.77
CA LEU A 599 21.47 -8.15 -8.72
C LEU A 599 22.72 -8.40 -7.88
N PHE A 600 23.74 -7.56 -8.02
CA PHE A 600 24.95 -7.63 -7.21
C PHE A 600 24.65 -7.35 -5.72
N ALA A 601 23.87 -6.32 -5.43
CA ALA A 601 23.47 -5.97 -4.07
C ALA A 601 22.67 -7.09 -3.38
N LYS A 602 21.83 -7.81 -4.13
CA LYS A 602 21.02 -8.92 -3.62
C LYS A 602 21.87 -10.08 -3.06
N LEU A 603 23.12 -10.22 -3.49
CA LEU A 603 24.07 -11.19 -2.89
C LEU A 603 24.34 -10.91 -1.41
N PHE A 604 24.11 -9.67 -0.96
CA PHE A 604 24.43 -9.18 0.40
C PHE A 604 23.21 -8.62 1.13
N LEU A 605 22.04 -8.63 0.51
CA LEU A 605 20.77 -8.19 1.09
C LEU A 605 19.75 -9.33 1.05
N ASP A 606 19.20 -9.69 2.21
CA ASP A 606 18.22 -10.77 2.33
C ASP A 606 16.88 -10.39 1.68
N THR A 607 16.36 -9.23 2.08
CA THR A 607 14.99 -8.77 1.82
C THR A 607 14.83 -7.90 0.56
N LYS A 608 15.87 -7.75 -0.28
CA LYS A 608 15.74 -6.98 -1.53
C LYS A 608 14.84 -7.73 -2.52
N SER A 609 13.64 -7.21 -2.77
CA SER A 609 12.63 -7.79 -3.66
C SER A 609 12.70 -7.26 -5.10
N VAL A 610 13.16 -6.03 -5.28
CA VAL A 610 13.23 -5.36 -6.60
C VAL A 610 14.66 -5.37 -7.14
N PHE A 611 14.88 -6.05 -8.26
CA PHE A 611 16.17 -6.09 -8.96
C PHE A 611 16.08 -6.01 -10.49
N TYR A 612 14.87 -6.18 -11.07
CA TYR A 612 14.62 -5.97 -12.50
C TYR A 612 13.81 -4.71 -12.80
N ASP A 613 12.83 -4.38 -11.96
CA ASP A 613 11.97 -3.20 -12.13
C ASP A 613 12.57 -1.96 -11.45
N VAL A 614 13.65 -1.45 -12.03
CA VAL A 614 14.47 -0.38 -11.43
C VAL A 614 14.01 1.03 -11.80
N THR A 615 13.01 1.17 -12.68
CA THR A 615 12.61 2.45 -13.31
C THR A 615 11.98 3.45 -12.33
N THR A 616 11.42 2.95 -11.24
CA THR A 616 10.77 3.72 -10.17
C THR A 616 11.75 4.17 -9.08
N PHE A 617 13.04 3.87 -9.21
CA PHE A 617 14.06 4.14 -8.20
C PHE A 617 15.14 5.11 -8.70
N LEU A 618 15.55 6.01 -7.81
CA LEU A 618 16.83 6.70 -7.84
C LEU A 618 17.86 5.89 -7.06
N TYR A 619 19.10 5.91 -7.51
CA TYR A 619 20.23 5.26 -6.85
C TYR A 619 21.29 6.32 -6.53
N TYR A 620 21.76 6.34 -5.29
CA TYR A 620 22.79 7.25 -4.82
C TYR A 620 24.06 6.45 -4.54
N LEU A 621 25.01 6.50 -5.48
CA LEU A 621 26.25 5.76 -5.39
C LEU A 621 27.28 6.53 -4.59
N LEU A 622 27.79 5.93 -3.52
CA LEU A 622 28.95 6.45 -2.79
C LEU A 622 30.22 5.99 -3.49
N VAL A 623 30.99 6.98 -3.94
CA VAL A 623 32.28 6.82 -4.60
C VAL A 623 33.38 7.24 -3.63
N SER A 624 34.36 6.37 -3.41
CA SER A 624 35.59 6.71 -2.69
C SER A 624 36.72 6.92 -3.68
N HIS A 625 37.44 8.04 -3.55
CA HIS A 625 38.63 8.34 -4.36
C HIS A 625 39.90 7.69 -3.82
N ASN A 626 39.85 7.14 -2.60
CA ASN A 626 40.93 6.36 -2.01
C ASN A 626 40.36 5.20 -1.18
N PRO A 627 39.75 4.19 -1.83
CA PRO A 627 39.13 3.06 -1.15
C PRO A 627 40.18 2.15 -0.52
N VAL A 628 39.93 1.71 0.72
CA VAL A 628 40.79 0.77 1.43
C VAL A 628 39.97 -0.46 1.82
N PRO A 629 40.28 -1.68 1.34
CA PRO A 629 41.36 -2.00 0.42
C PRO A 629 41.09 -1.43 -0.99
N GLY A 630 42.17 -1.11 -1.71
CA GLY A 630 42.08 -0.85 -3.15
C GLY A 630 41.76 -2.13 -3.92
N ILE A 631 41.37 -2.00 -5.19
CA ILE A 631 41.14 -3.15 -6.07
C ILE A 631 42.38 -3.36 -6.95
N PRO A 632 43.24 -4.34 -6.64
CA PRO A 632 44.51 -4.51 -7.35
C PRO A 632 44.30 -4.94 -8.82
N HIS A 633 45.30 -4.71 -9.68
CA HIS A 633 45.33 -5.19 -11.07
C HIS A 633 44.20 -4.67 -11.99
N THR A 634 43.65 -3.50 -11.68
CA THR A 634 42.56 -2.88 -12.46
C THR A 634 43.05 -1.74 -13.37
N ASN A 635 44.24 -1.21 -13.11
CA ASN A 635 44.96 -0.31 -14.00
C ASN A 635 45.74 -1.11 -15.06
N LEU A 636 45.10 -1.33 -16.21
CA LEU A 636 45.77 -1.82 -17.43
C LEU A 636 46.30 -0.68 -18.31
N SER A 637 46.23 0.57 -17.84
CA SER A 637 46.73 1.76 -18.54
C SER A 637 48.20 1.97 -18.21
N SER A 638 49.07 1.70 -19.19
CA SER A 638 50.49 2.08 -19.33
C SER A 638 51.37 2.10 -18.08
N GLY A 639 52.36 1.19 -18.07
CA GLY A 639 53.22 0.87 -16.95
C GLY A 639 53.93 2.04 -16.29
N GLU A 640 53.80 2.07 -14.97
CA GLU A 640 54.87 2.32 -14.01
C GLU A 640 54.45 1.60 -12.73
N GLU A 641 55.36 0.79 -12.17
CA GLU A 641 55.16 0.06 -10.93
C GLU A 641 55.10 1.07 -9.76
N GLY A 642 53.90 1.57 -9.47
CA GLY A 642 53.62 2.48 -8.36
C GLY A 642 52.33 2.08 -7.64
N GLU A 643 52.30 2.29 -6.33
CA GLU A 643 51.21 1.92 -5.41
C GLU A 643 49.82 2.21 -5.98
N GLY A 644 48.90 1.24 -5.82
CA GLY A 644 47.61 1.19 -6.50
C GLY A 644 46.74 2.43 -6.32
N TRP A 645 46.88 3.39 -7.23
CA TRP A 645 45.94 4.49 -7.40
C TRP A 645 44.67 3.96 -8.07
N VAL A 646 43.52 4.17 -7.44
CA VAL A 646 42.23 4.04 -8.12
C VAL A 646 42.19 5.06 -9.24
N GLY A 647 41.64 4.71 -10.41
CA GLY A 647 41.53 5.64 -11.54
C GLY A 647 40.96 6.99 -11.10
N GLU A 648 41.25 8.06 -11.85
CA GLU A 648 40.93 9.46 -11.53
C GLU A 648 39.47 9.70 -11.09
N HIS A 649 38.56 8.78 -11.42
CA HIS A 649 37.14 8.87 -11.16
C HIS A 649 36.62 8.10 -9.92
N GLY A 650 37.50 7.43 -9.15
CA GLY A 650 37.16 6.75 -7.91
C GLY A 650 36.45 5.39 -8.06
N GLN A 651 36.07 4.77 -6.94
CA GLN A 651 35.41 3.45 -6.88
C GLN A 651 34.07 3.53 -6.16
N VAL A 652 33.03 2.93 -6.73
CA VAL A 652 31.75 2.71 -6.05
C VAL A 652 31.96 1.73 -4.89
N VAL A 653 31.80 2.21 -3.66
CA VAL A 653 32.02 1.45 -2.41
C VAL A 653 30.72 1.12 -1.68
N GLY A 654 29.61 1.75 -2.08
CA GLY A 654 28.29 1.51 -1.53
C GLY A 654 27.23 2.32 -2.27
N PHE A 655 25.98 2.11 -1.93
CA PHE A 655 24.88 2.92 -2.42
C PHE A 655 23.69 2.85 -1.48
N PHE A 656 22.75 3.77 -1.68
CA PHE A 656 21.36 3.53 -1.29
C PHE A 656 20.42 3.78 -2.48
N SER A 657 19.26 3.12 -2.49
CA SER A 657 18.19 3.42 -3.44
C SER A 657 17.05 4.14 -2.75
N LYS A 658 16.33 4.98 -3.49
CA LYS A 658 15.18 5.75 -3.04
C LYS A 658 14.09 5.65 -4.10
N GLU A 659 12.86 5.36 -3.69
CA GLU A 659 11.72 5.42 -4.61
C GLU A 659 11.51 6.87 -5.06
N LYS A 660 11.28 7.07 -6.36
CA LYS A 660 10.91 8.39 -6.89
C LYS A 660 9.63 8.91 -6.25
N MET A 661 8.69 8.00 -6.00
CA MET A 661 7.43 8.24 -5.30
C MET A 661 7.30 7.21 -4.18
N SER A 662 7.67 7.59 -2.96
CA SER A 662 7.53 6.72 -1.80
C SER A 662 6.25 7.01 -1.03
N TRP A 663 5.32 6.05 -1.02
CA TRP A 663 4.03 6.21 -0.35
C TRP A 663 4.20 6.33 1.16
N ASP A 664 5.06 5.54 1.80
CA ASP A 664 5.32 5.60 3.24
C ASP A 664 6.25 6.75 3.66
N ASN A 665 6.53 7.65 2.74
CA ASN A 665 7.53 8.70 2.91
C ASN A 665 8.94 8.17 3.21
N ASN A 666 9.30 6.98 2.74
CA ASN A 666 10.66 6.49 2.91
C ASN A 666 11.64 7.42 2.17
N ASN A 667 12.74 7.78 2.83
CA ASN A 667 13.84 8.50 2.20
C ASN A 667 14.93 7.56 1.68
N LEU A 668 14.79 6.27 2.01
CA LEU A 668 15.74 5.22 1.67
C LEU A 668 15.00 3.88 1.62
N ALA A 669 15.14 3.15 0.52
CA ALA A 669 14.57 1.82 0.31
C ALA A 669 15.58 0.72 0.67
N CYS A 670 16.69 0.64 -0.06
CA CYS A 670 17.80 -0.27 0.24
C CYS A 670 19.07 0.53 0.52
N ILE A 671 19.91 0.05 1.43
CA ILE A 671 21.25 0.58 1.67
C ILE A 671 22.24 -0.56 1.75
N LEU A 672 23.38 -0.39 1.08
CA LEU A 672 24.47 -1.34 1.12
C LEU A 672 25.81 -0.61 1.05
N VAL A 673 26.66 -0.84 2.04
CA VAL A 673 28.11 -0.67 1.88
C VAL A 673 28.66 -2.02 1.44
N LEU A 674 29.38 -2.05 0.33
CA LEU A 674 29.90 -3.29 -0.21
C LEU A 674 30.85 -3.95 0.81
N PRO A 675 30.84 -5.29 0.95
CA PRO A 675 31.51 -5.98 2.05
C PRO A 675 32.99 -5.57 2.30
N PRO A 676 33.84 -5.36 1.28
CA PRO A 676 35.24 -4.97 1.50
C PRO A 676 35.43 -3.65 2.25
N TRP A 677 34.47 -2.72 2.16
CA TRP A 677 34.56 -1.37 2.72
C TRP A 677 33.63 -1.13 3.91
N GLN A 678 33.04 -2.18 4.48
CA GLN A 678 32.23 -2.06 5.69
C GLN A 678 33.06 -1.64 6.91
N LYS A 679 32.38 -1.10 7.92
CA LYS A 679 32.96 -0.64 9.20
C LYS A 679 33.95 0.55 9.11
N GLN A 680 33.93 1.29 7.99
CA GLN A 680 34.76 2.48 7.79
C GLN A 680 33.97 3.80 7.90
N GLY A 681 32.77 3.78 8.49
CA GLY A 681 31.90 4.96 8.61
C GLY A 681 31.09 5.30 7.35
N LEU A 682 31.33 4.63 6.22
CA LEU A 682 30.65 4.89 4.93
C LEU A 682 29.12 4.82 5.00
N GLY A 683 28.58 3.91 5.81
CA GLY A 683 27.12 3.81 6.01
C GLY A 683 26.52 5.06 6.66
N GLN A 684 27.29 5.75 7.53
CA GLN A 684 26.86 7.00 8.15
C GLN A 684 26.83 8.15 7.14
N ILE A 685 27.71 8.13 6.14
CA ILE A 685 27.70 9.10 5.03
C ILE A 685 26.43 8.89 4.18
N LEU A 686 26.12 7.64 3.80
CA LEU A 686 24.91 7.31 3.03
C LEU A 686 23.62 7.73 3.79
N MET A 687 23.52 7.42 5.09
CA MET A 687 22.39 7.83 5.93
C MET A 687 22.33 9.35 6.10
N GLY A 688 23.48 10.00 6.31
CA GLY A 688 23.59 11.46 6.38
C GLY A 688 23.05 12.12 5.12
N ALA A 689 23.46 11.61 3.96
CA ALA A 689 23.00 12.11 2.68
C ALA A 689 21.50 11.91 2.48
N SER A 690 20.93 10.76 2.87
CA SER A 690 19.48 10.54 2.71
C SER A 690 18.64 11.52 3.56
N TYR A 691 19.08 11.84 4.79
CA TYR A 691 18.43 12.84 5.63
C TYR A 691 18.65 14.28 5.13
N GLU A 692 19.83 14.59 4.59
CA GLU A 692 20.08 15.89 3.97
C GLU A 692 19.16 16.15 2.78
N MET A 693 18.92 15.13 1.94
CA MET A 693 17.97 15.21 0.85
C MET A 693 16.55 15.42 1.34
N SER A 694 16.12 14.64 2.36
CA SER A 694 14.82 14.86 3.04
C SER A 694 14.64 16.31 3.51
N ARG A 695 15.70 16.89 4.09
CA ARG A 695 15.68 18.29 4.53
C ARG A 695 15.52 19.26 3.38
N ARG A 696 16.25 19.06 2.28
CA ARG A 696 16.17 19.91 1.07
C ARG A 696 14.82 19.78 0.35
N GLU A 697 14.18 18.61 0.44
CA GLU A 697 12.83 18.35 -0.08
C GLU A 697 11.72 18.87 0.83
N GLY A 698 12.04 19.34 2.06
CA GLY A 698 11.03 19.71 3.05
C GLY A 698 10.17 18.52 3.51
N ARG A 699 10.67 17.29 3.35
CA ARG A 699 9.91 16.05 3.58
C ARG A 699 10.59 15.19 4.64
N LEU A 700 9.90 14.94 5.74
CA LEU A 700 10.35 13.94 6.71
C LEU A 700 10.40 12.56 6.06
N GLY A 701 11.37 11.75 6.46
CA GLY A 701 11.44 10.37 6.02
C GLY A 701 12.37 9.54 6.88
N GLY A 702 12.20 8.23 6.80
CA GLY A 702 13.07 7.24 7.41
C GLY A 702 13.38 6.12 6.43
N PRO A 703 14.16 5.11 6.85
CA PRO A 703 14.35 3.92 6.04
C PRO A 703 13.07 3.10 5.93
N GLU A 704 12.92 2.44 4.79
CA GLU A 704 11.93 1.38 4.57
C GLU A 704 12.06 0.28 5.64
N LYS A 705 10.92 -0.17 6.16
CA LYS A 705 10.81 -1.22 7.17
C LYS A 705 10.29 -2.50 6.50
N PRO A 706 10.74 -3.70 6.93
CA PRO A 706 11.68 -3.95 8.04
C PRO A 706 13.15 -3.75 7.67
N LEU A 707 13.91 -3.15 8.59
CA LEU A 707 15.37 -3.06 8.49
C LEU A 707 16.04 -4.44 8.74
N SER A 708 17.13 -4.71 8.02
CA SER A 708 18.03 -5.82 8.37
C SER A 708 18.63 -5.63 9.77
N ASP A 709 19.10 -6.71 10.42
CA ASP A 709 19.71 -6.61 11.75
C ASP A 709 20.91 -5.64 11.76
N LEU A 710 21.75 -5.69 10.72
CA LEU A 710 22.85 -4.75 10.54
C LEU A 710 22.35 -3.32 10.28
N GLY A 711 21.30 -3.17 9.46
CA GLY A 711 20.67 -1.88 9.18
C GLY A 711 20.10 -1.22 10.42
N ARG A 712 19.38 -1.97 11.26
CA ARG A 712 18.82 -1.49 12.53
C ARG A 712 19.90 -1.00 13.49
N LEU A 713 20.98 -1.75 13.65
CA LEU A 713 22.12 -1.33 14.47
C LEU A 713 22.80 -0.06 13.91
N ALA A 714 22.98 0.02 12.60
CA ALA A 714 23.61 1.16 11.95
C ALA A 714 22.76 2.45 12.03
N TYR A 715 21.43 2.33 11.86
CA TYR A 715 20.50 3.45 12.01
C TYR A 715 20.40 3.91 13.46
N MET A 716 20.31 2.99 14.42
CA MET A 716 20.32 3.34 15.84
C MET A 716 21.59 4.12 16.20
N HIS A 717 22.76 3.65 15.75
CA HIS A 717 24.02 4.38 15.93
C HIS A 717 23.99 5.78 15.28
N TYR A 718 23.50 5.88 14.05
CA TYR A 718 23.39 7.15 13.32
C TYR A 718 22.46 8.15 14.04
N TRP A 719 21.26 7.70 14.44
CA TRP A 719 20.30 8.52 15.16
C TRP A 719 20.83 8.94 16.52
N SER A 720 21.41 8.03 17.31
CA SER A 720 21.95 8.38 18.62
C SER A 720 23.06 9.44 18.52
N ALA A 721 24.00 9.28 17.57
CA ALA A 721 25.06 10.27 17.35
C ALA A 721 24.51 11.61 16.84
N THR A 722 23.54 11.58 15.92
CA THR A 722 22.87 12.78 15.37
C THR A 722 22.13 13.54 16.46
N LEU A 723 21.32 12.85 17.26
CA LEU A 723 20.58 13.46 18.36
C LEU A 723 21.53 14.00 19.44
N ALA A 724 22.60 13.27 19.79
CA ALA A 724 23.59 13.75 20.74
C ALA A 724 24.25 15.06 20.26
N ARG A 725 24.66 15.13 18.98
CA ARG A 725 25.20 16.37 18.39
C ARG A 725 24.19 17.51 18.44
N THR A 726 22.96 17.28 18.00
CA THR A 726 21.90 18.30 17.96
C THR A 726 21.54 18.82 19.36
N ILE A 727 21.44 17.92 20.35
CA ILE A 727 21.06 18.28 21.73
C ILE A 727 22.17 19.08 22.42
N LEU A 728 23.43 18.69 22.22
CA LEU A 728 24.58 19.29 22.90
C LEU A 728 25.07 20.58 22.24
N THR A 729 24.77 20.80 20.95
CA THR A 729 25.01 22.08 20.27
C THR A 729 23.97 23.14 20.64
N CYS A 730 22.79 22.74 21.12
CA CYS A 730 21.77 23.68 21.58
C CYS A 730 22.13 24.34 22.93
N PRO A 731 21.90 25.67 23.09
CA PRO A 731 22.17 26.38 24.34
C PRO A 731 21.58 25.70 25.58
N SER A 732 22.36 25.62 26.67
CA SER A 732 22.01 24.86 27.89
C SER A 732 20.66 25.25 28.50
N LYS A 733 20.22 26.51 28.34
CA LYS A 733 18.95 27.04 28.89
C LYS A 733 17.71 26.67 28.07
N LYS A 734 17.86 26.18 26.82
CA LYS A 734 16.72 25.77 25.98
C LYS A 734 16.32 24.33 26.31
N THR A 735 15.09 24.15 26.77
CA THR A 735 14.42 22.84 26.84
C THR A 735 14.06 22.41 25.42
N LEU A 736 14.49 21.21 25.02
CA LEU A 736 14.18 20.66 23.70
C LEU A 736 13.04 19.67 23.80
N THR A 737 12.07 19.79 22.90
CA THR A 737 10.99 18.83 22.71
C THR A 737 11.35 17.84 21.60
N VAL A 738 10.59 16.74 21.48
CA VAL A 738 10.71 15.81 20.34
C VAL A 738 10.45 16.53 19.01
N LEU A 739 9.50 17.48 19.00
CA LEU A 739 9.21 18.28 17.82
C LEU A 739 10.37 19.22 17.44
N ASP A 740 11.05 19.84 18.42
CA ASP A 740 12.26 20.62 18.12
C ASP A 740 13.33 19.74 17.44
N LEU A 741 13.54 18.51 17.95
CA LEU A 741 14.52 17.58 17.39
C LEU A 741 14.13 17.11 15.99
N ARG A 742 12.84 16.85 15.75
CA ARG A 742 12.30 16.54 14.42
C ARG A 742 12.64 17.65 13.43
N GLU A 743 12.32 18.90 13.74
CA GLU A 743 12.57 20.02 12.82
C GLU A 743 14.07 20.23 12.55
N MET A 744 14.93 19.96 13.54
CA MET A 744 16.38 20.10 13.38
C MET A 744 17.06 18.94 12.65
N THR A 745 16.49 17.73 12.70
CA THR A 745 17.15 16.51 12.20
C THR A 745 16.41 15.80 11.07
N TYR A 746 15.14 16.14 10.84
CA TYR A 746 14.23 15.47 9.91
C TYR A 746 13.98 13.98 10.22
N ILE A 747 14.40 13.51 11.39
CA ILE A 747 14.07 12.18 11.91
C ILE A 747 12.62 12.21 12.42
N VAL A 748 11.86 11.16 12.12
CA VAL A 748 10.47 11.04 12.55
C VAL A 748 10.37 10.90 14.08
N PRO A 749 9.33 11.44 14.73
CA PRO A 749 9.19 11.44 16.19
C PRO A 749 9.35 10.06 16.83
N GLU A 750 8.85 9.02 16.19
CA GLU A 750 8.87 7.63 16.68
C GLU A 750 10.31 7.13 16.83
N ASP A 751 11.14 7.36 15.82
CA ASP A 751 12.56 6.97 15.83
C ASP A 751 13.35 7.83 16.83
N ILE A 752 13.00 9.12 17.00
CA ILE A 752 13.60 9.99 18.02
C ILE A 752 13.32 9.44 19.42
N ILE A 753 12.05 9.11 19.72
CA ILE A 753 11.64 8.59 21.03
C ILE A 753 12.35 7.27 21.32
N ALA A 754 12.29 6.32 20.39
CA ALA A 754 12.92 5.02 20.53
C ALA A 754 14.44 5.15 20.75
N THR A 755 15.09 6.07 20.03
CA THR A 755 16.53 6.33 20.18
C THR A 755 16.87 6.93 21.53
N LEU A 756 16.13 7.94 21.99
CA LEU A 756 16.36 8.58 23.29
C LEU A 756 16.13 7.62 24.46
N GLN A 757 15.15 6.72 24.33
CA GLN A 757 14.91 5.63 25.28
C GLN A 757 16.08 4.64 25.28
N ALA A 758 16.54 4.19 24.11
CA ALA A 758 17.68 3.28 23.97
C ALA A 758 19.00 3.87 24.49
N MET A 759 19.17 5.20 24.42
CA MET A 759 20.32 5.90 25.00
C MET A 759 20.21 6.07 26.54
N GLU A 760 19.05 5.81 27.14
CA GLU A 760 18.76 5.99 28.57
C GLU A 760 18.95 7.44 29.07
N VAL A 761 18.72 8.42 28.19
CA VAL A 761 18.96 9.85 28.47
C VAL A 761 17.72 10.64 28.90
N LEU A 762 16.60 9.94 29.12
CA LEU A 762 15.34 10.53 29.55
C LEU A 762 15.18 10.44 31.08
N ASP A 763 14.62 11.48 31.69
CA ASP A 763 14.20 11.48 33.10
C ASP A 763 12.68 11.59 33.19
N HIS A 764 12.06 10.77 34.04
CA HIS A 764 10.63 10.85 34.34
C HIS A 764 10.36 11.94 35.37
N LYS A 765 9.43 12.86 35.06
CA LYS A 765 9.02 13.88 36.03
C LYS A 765 8.04 13.33 37.06
N LYS A 766 8.26 13.67 38.33
CA LYS A 766 7.25 13.49 39.39
C LYS A 766 6.31 14.72 39.41
N ARG A 767 5.08 14.51 38.92
CA ARG A 767 3.89 15.40 38.93
C ARG A 767 3.87 16.58 37.92
N GLY A 768 2.84 16.57 37.05
CA GLY A 768 2.24 17.76 36.44
C GLY A 768 2.91 18.36 35.18
N GLY A 769 3.84 17.65 34.53
CA GLY A 769 4.46 18.07 33.26
C GLY A 769 4.70 16.88 32.33
N ALA A 770 5.34 17.09 31.17
CA ALA A 770 5.64 16.03 30.19
C ALA A 770 6.25 14.78 30.84
N ASP A 771 5.77 13.60 30.44
CA ASP A 771 6.07 12.29 31.08
C ASP A 771 7.55 11.92 31.08
N ALA A 772 8.34 12.49 30.15
CA ALA A 772 9.79 12.35 30.07
C ALA A 772 10.45 13.66 29.60
N VAL A 773 11.64 13.96 30.14
CA VAL A 773 12.45 15.13 29.77
C VAL A 773 13.86 14.68 29.40
N ILE A 774 14.42 15.26 28.33
CA ILE A 774 15.78 14.99 27.88
C ILE A 774 16.78 15.56 28.89
N ASN A 775 17.59 14.68 29.49
CA ASN A 775 18.67 15.09 30.39
C ASN A 775 19.97 15.32 29.60
N LYS A 776 20.30 16.60 29.36
CA LYS A 776 21.52 16.98 28.62
C LYS A 776 22.82 16.50 29.26
N ALA A 777 22.87 16.29 30.58
CA ALA A 777 24.06 15.75 31.25
C ALA A 777 24.23 14.25 30.94
N LYS A 778 23.13 13.47 30.95
CA LYS A 778 23.15 12.07 30.49
C LYS A 778 23.52 11.96 29.02
N VAL A 779 23.01 12.84 28.16
CA VAL A 779 23.39 12.88 26.73
C VAL A 779 24.89 13.14 26.57
N ARG A 780 25.47 14.06 27.36
CA ARG A 780 26.91 14.34 27.33
C ARG A 780 27.74 13.14 27.76
N ALA A 781 27.38 12.51 28.87
CA ALA A 781 28.05 11.30 29.36
C ALA A 781 27.95 10.15 28.34
N TRP A 782 26.78 9.98 27.72
CA TRP A 782 26.58 9.00 26.65
C TRP A 782 27.49 9.28 25.46
N ALA A 783 27.57 10.53 25.00
CA ALA A 783 28.41 10.93 23.87
C ALA A 783 29.90 10.72 24.13
N GLU A 784 30.37 11.02 25.35
CA GLU A 784 31.75 10.78 25.79
C GLU A 784 32.08 9.28 25.81
N ASN A 785 31.19 8.46 26.39
CA ASN A 785 31.38 7.00 26.48
C ASN A 785 31.42 6.34 25.09
N HIS A 786 30.64 6.84 24.13
CA HIS A 786 30.58 6.33 22.76
C HIS A 786 31.54 7.06 21.81
N LYS A 787 32.42 7.94 22.32
CA LYS A 787 33.43 8.69 21.55
C LYS A 787 32.84 9.46 20.36
N VAL A 788 31.66 10.04 20.53
CA VAL A 788 30.99 10.80 19.47
C VAL A 788 31.73 12.12 19.25
N ASN A 789 32.22 12.33 18.03
CA ASN A 789 32.77 13.64 17.64
C ASN A 789 31.62 14.64 17.47
N LEU A 790 31.55 15.63 18.37
CA LEU A 790 30.49 16.64 18.39
C LEU A 790 30.66 17.73 17.31
N LYS A 791 31.85 17.87 16.72
CA LYS A 791 32.16 18.90 15.72
C LYS A 791 32.10 18.39 14.28
N SER A 792 32.17 17.08 14.08
CA SER A 792 32.18 16.45 12.76
C SER A 792 30.83 15.80 12.47
N TRP A 793 30.15 16.25 11.42
CA TRP A 793 28.97 15.59 10.87
C TRP A 793 29.36 14.56 9.80
N PRO A 794 28.54 13.54 9.52
CA PRO A 794 28.86 12.53 8.50
C PRO A 794 28.84 13.10 7.07
N VAL A 795 28.07 14.17 6.86
CA VAL A 795 27.99 14.91 5.61
C VAL A 795 28.04 16.41 5.90
N ASP A 796 28.54 17.16 4.93
CA ASP A 796 28.59 18.62 4.93
C ASP A 796 27.44 19.15 4.06
N PRO A 797 26.42 19.78 4.64
CA PRO A 797 25.30 20.34 3.88
C PRO A 797 25.71 21.25 2.74
N ASP A 798 26.77 22.03 2.89
CA ASP A 798 27.18 23.04 1.91
C ASP A 798 27.91 22.42 0.71
N ALA A 799 28.32 21.15 0.82
CA ALA A 799 28.98 20.41 -0.25
C ALA A 799 28.00 19.70 -1.21
N PHE A 800 26.69 19.84 -0.99
CA PHE A 800 25.66 19.33 -1.92
C PHE A 800 25.28 20.39 -2.97
N VAL A 801 25.31 19.99 -4.24
CA VAL A 801 24.96 20.87 -5.37
C VAL A 801 23.48 21.25 -5.32
N VAL A 802 23.16 22.55 -5.43
CA VAL A 802 21.78 23.04 -5.49
C VAL A 802 21.23 22.78 -6.89
N ARG A 803 20.10 22.05 -6.98
CA ARG A 803 19.35 21.95 -8.23
C ARG A 803 18.67 23.29 -8.50
N GLU A 804 19.10 24.00 -9.54
CA GLU A 804 18.26 25.06 -10.10
C GLU A 804 16.98 24.39 -10.61
N ALA A 805 15.86 24.68 -9.94
CA ALA A 805 14.57 24.24 -10.43
C ALA A 805 14.38 24.84 -11.82
N SER A 806 14.27 23.99 -12.83
CA SER A 806 13.98 24.36 -14.21
C SER A 806 12.63 25.06 -14.30
N ARG A 807 12.63 26.38 -14.07
CA ARG A 807 11.66 27.32 -14.62
C ARG A 807 11.94 27.44 -16.11
N ASN A 808 11.44 26.51 -16.92
CA ASN A 808 11.22 26.80 -18.34
C ASN A 808 9.79 27.31 -18.48
N GLY A 809 9.65 28.62 -18.33
CA GLY A 809 8.60 29.34 -19.04
C GLY A 809 8.94 29.31 -20.53
N SER A 810 7.99 28.89 -21.36
CA SER A 810 7.96 29.30 -22.75
C SER A 810 7.33 30.69 -22.79
N GLU A 811 8.18 31.71 -22.67
CA GLU A 811 7.89 33.07 -23.15
C GLU A 811 8.02 33.12 -24.67
N GLU A 812 7.29 34.08 -25.23
CA GLU A 812 7.04 34.39 -26.63
C GLU A 812 8.29 34.52 -27.52
N SER A 813 8.26 33.89 -28.70
CA SER A 813 8.53 34.52 -30.02
C SER A 813 8.10 33.63 -31.16
#